data_AF-Q24QP9-F1
#
_entry.id   AF-Q24QP9-F1
#
_cell.length_a   1.000
_cell.length_b   1.000
_cell.length_c   1.000
_cell.angle_alpha   90.00
_cell.angle_beta   90.00
_cell.angle_gamma   90.00
#
_symmetry.space_group_name_H-M   'P 1'
#
loop_
_entity.id
_entity.type
_entity.pdbx_description
1 polymer ?
#
loop_
_entity_poly.entity_id
_entity_poly.type
_entity_poly.pdbx_seq_one_letter_code
_entity_poly.pdbx_strand_id
1 'polypeptide(L)'
;MITNNEGISKIARFNRFIAIILMFSLIFLGGLPGAAFAQEQGTTRAQIDQVITDLVQWEEAYLEKAFAEQSPENIVEPTVYNWPTLGLARLGYYDGLEKYLTETEYYAAQNWQSISRKVTDLERIALAIGAAQGDPRNFAGKDLIAEIYNFPNIQAQGLNGPIFALLALDSGNYLVAAEAKWSREDLLAIILSKQLPDGGFNLRSTGSSDPDITAMALQALAPYYREGRAEVRTVVDEALATLSKLQDQDGHYISWGDVNSESTAQVIIALCSLGIDPDTDPRFIKNGRTLPVNLLQFRAEDGGFKHVLDQGTDAMASEQALIALASYVRFKDGKTSLYDYSDIVGNQSEPGQRLAGADRYETAWEIVRGSFPDGAETVLLTGGELAADALAAVPLAHKHQAPILLTPSQKLPDKILTGIQNLKAKNVLIIGGEGVVAKEIEGELKAKGLKVERLAGKDRYETAYWIAKSLNNQGKAVLINGNTEVSFPDALSISPWAGYQGVPILFLDGAGNLPEATAKAIQELNVEETFLVGEEGALPASLESLLPGVQRYSGKDIYETNRQVLNRLQPQPTKIYLATGSNFADALAGGAVAAQANGWILLTHQGGLSAEQKDMLEGVKDTVTELYVLGGEGAVSGRILRDALEVLGK
;
A
#
# COMPACT_ATOMS: atom_id res chain seq x y z
N MET A 1 -10.47 21.98 -83.24
CA MET A 1 -11.16 23.29 -83.21
C MET A 1 -10.47 24.09 -82.11
N ILE A 2 -9.63 25.06 -82.49
CA ILE A 2 -9.87 26.52 -82.34
C ILE A 2 -9.79 26.94 -80.86
N THR A 3 -8.95 27.84 -80.35
CA THR A 3 -7.83 28.70 -80.82
C THR A 3 -7.23 29.37 -79.57
N ASN A 4 -5.94 29.73 -79.65
CA ASN A 4 -5.21 30.86 -79.04
C ASN A 4 -6.02 31.96 -78.30
N ASN A 5 -5.48 32.56 -77.23
CA ASN A 5 -4.78 33.85 -77.40
C ASN A 5 -4.05 34.38 -76.14
N GLU A 6 -2.96 35.09 -76.45
CA GLU A 6 -2.01 35.80 -75.60
C GLU A 6 -2.50 37.17 -75.09
N GLY A 7 -1.75 37.76 -74.15
CA GLY A 7 -1.71 39.21 -73.85
C GLY A 7 -0.96 39.45 -72.53
N ILE A 8 0.37 39.62 -72.49
CA ILE A 8 1.20 40.83 -72.75
C ILE A 8 0.81 42.08 -71.93
N SER A 9 1.67 42.45 -70.95
CA SER A 9 2.25 43.81 -70.73
C SER A 9 2.28 44.35 -69.27
N LYS A 10 3.45 44.22 -68.64
CA LYS A 10 4.25 45.18 -67.81
C LYS A 10 3.57 46.38 -67.12
N ILE A 11 3.94 46.64 -65.85
CA ILE A 11 4.45 47.94 -65.33
C ILE A 11 5.17 47.78 -63.95
N ALA A 12 6.32 48.46 -63.86
CA ALA A 12 7.07 48.99 -62.70
C ALA A 12 7.84 48.10 -61.68
N ARG A 13 9.17 48.36 -61.66
CA ARG A 13 10.19 48.01 -60.65
C ARG A 13 10.03 48.84 -59.37
N PHE A 14 10.34 48.31 -58.19
CA PHE A 14 11.57 48.57 -57.39
C PHE A 14 11.42 48.14 -55.90
N ASN A 15 12.55 47.75 -55.29
CA ASN A 15 12.85 47.38 -53.88
C ASN A 15 12.49 45.95 -53.43
N ARG A 16 13.41 44.98 -53.49
CA ARG A 16 14.62 44.71 -52.67
C ARG A 16 14.34 43.91 -51.39
N PHE A 17 14.94 42.70 -51.39
CA PHE A 17 15.60 41.98 -50.29
C PHE A 17 14.89 40.81 -49.57
N ILE A 18 15.50 39.62 -49.76
CA ILE A 18 15.68 38.44 -48.86
C ILE A 18 14.48 37.49 -48.73
N ALA A 19 14.55 36.16 -48.88
CA ALA A 19 15.52 35.15 -49.36
C ALA A 19 14.72 33.81 -49.45
N ILE A 20 14.67 33.09 -50.59
CA ILE A 20 15.46 31.88 -50.95
C ILE A 20 15.69 30.96 -49.74
N ILE A 21 15.15 29.72 -49.70
CA ILE A 21 15.75 28.51 -50.30
C ILE A 21 14.66 27.47 -50.64
N LEU A 22 14.72 26.91 -51.85
CA LEU A 22 14.44 25.49 -52.13
C LEU A 22 15.03 25.11 -53.50
N MET A 23 15.60 23.89 -53.55
CA MET A 23 15.92 23.10 -54.75
C MET A 23 17.27 23.37 -55.47
N PHE A 24 18.29 22.52 -55.24
CA PHE A 24 18.68 21.41 -56.16
C PHE A 24 20.01 20.71 -55.73
N SER A 25 19.89 19.41 -55.47
CA SER A 25 20.71 18.26 -55.96
C SER A 25 22.24 18.12 -55.81
N LEU A 26 22.58 16.95 -55.23
CA LEU A 26 23.48 15.86 -55.70
C LEU A 26 25.03 16.02 -55.73
N ILE A 27 25.64 15.17 -54.89
CA ILE A 27 26.88 14.36 -55.02
C ILE A 27 28.23 15.07 -55.00
N PHE A 28 28.97 14.84 -53.91
CA PHE A 28 30.43 14.63 -53.94
C PHE A 28 30.80 13.48 -52.99
N LEU A 29 31.52 12.49 -53.52
CA LEU A 29 32.21 11.42 -52.80
C LEU A 29 33.57 11.95 -52.29
N GLY A 30 33.85 11.78 -51.00
CA GLY A 30 35.14 12.04 -50.36
C GLY A 30 35.10 11.57 -48.90
N GLY A 31 36.05 10.72 -48.49
CA GLY A 31 35.94 9.90 -47.29
C GLY A 31 36.35 10.52 -45.94
N LEU A 32 35.98 9.74 -44.90
CA LEU A 32 36.36 9.75 -43.47
C LEU A 32 35.63 10.77 -42.55
N PRO A 33 35.58 10.51 -41.23
CA PRO A 33 34.67 9.58 -40.56
C PRO A 33 33.86 10.30 -39.45
N GLY A 34 32.81 9.66 -38.96
CA GLY A 34 32.00 10.18 -37.85
C GLY A 34 30.56 10.36 -38.29
N ALA A 35 29.84 9.24 -38.36
CA ALA A 35 28.40 9.30 -38.20
C ALA A 35 28.14 9.95 -36.85
N ALA A 36 27.63 11.18 -36.86
CA ALA A 36 27.01 11.77 -35.70
C ALA A 36 25.89 10.80 -35.27
N PHE A 37 26.06 10.19 -34.10
CA PHE A 37 24.99 9.43 -33.46
C PHE A 37 23.78 10.36 -33.35
N ALA A 38 22.70 10.02 -34.06
CA ALA A 38 21.41 10.59 -33.76
C ALA A 38 21.11 10.23 -32.30
N GLN A 39 20.77 11.24 -31.51
CA GLN A 39 20.46 11.10 -30.10
C GLN A 39 19.12 10.37 -29.99
N GLU A 40 19.14 9.04 -29.84
CA GLU A 40 17.94 8.23 -29.63
C GLU A 40 17.36 8.56 -28.24
N GLN A 41 16.41 9.49 -28.20
CA GLN A 41 15.68 9.82 -26.98
C GLN A 41 14.40 8.97 -26.88
N GLY A 42 14.36 8.11 -25.87
CA GLY A 42 13.16 7.47 -25.31
C GLY A 42 12.51 6.39 -26.18
N THR A 43 12.05 5.32 -25.53
CA THR A 43 11.13 4.35 -26.12
C THR A 43 9.69 4.78 -25.87
N THR A 44 8.82 4.70 -26.87
CA THR A 44 7.39 4.93 -26.66
C THR A 44 6.77 3.74 -25.91
N ARG A 45 5.71 3.99 -25.14
CA ARG A 45 4.98 2.91 -24.44
C ARG A 45 4.53 1.80 -25.39
N ALA A 46 4.02 2.16 -26.58
CA ALA A 46 3.61 1.19 -27.59
C ALA A 46 4.76 0.30 -28.10
N GLN A 47 5.98 0.84 -28.21
CA GLN A 47 7.15 0.02 -28.57
C GLN A 47 7.51 -0.95 -27.45
N ILE A 48 7.47 -0.51 -26.19
CA ILE A 48 7.71 -1.37 -25.03
C ILE A 48 6.65 -2.47 -24.94
N ASP A 49 5.37 -2.13 -25.11
CA ASP A 49 4.29 -3.12 -25.09
C ASP A 49 4.48 -4.19 -26.17
N GLN A 50 4.87 -3.80 -27.39
CA GLN A 50 5.18 -4.76 -28.46
C GLN A 50 6.38 -5.65 -28.11
N VAL A 51 7.45 -5.07 -27.56
CA VAL A 51 8.61 -5.87 -27.10
C VAL A 51 8.19 -6.87 -26.04
N ILE A 52 7.34 -6.48 -25.09
CA ILE A 52 6.81 -7.38 -24.06
C ILE A 52 5.99 -8.49 -24.71
N THR A 53 5.10 -8.19 -25.65
CA THR A 53 4.31 -9.21 -26.35
C THR A 53 5.21 -10.24 -27.04
N ASP A 54 6.24 -9.79 -27.75
CA ASP A 54 7.16 -10.69 -28.46
C ASP A 54 8.00 -11.52 -27.48
N LEU A 55 8.42 -10.94 -26.35
CA LEU A 55 9.18 -11.63 -25.31
C LEU A 55 8.33 -12.65 -24.55
N VAL A 56 7.06 -12.33 -24.24
CA VAL A 56 6.11 -13.27 -23.61
C VAL A 56 5.92 -14.49 -24.51
N GLN A 57 5.71 -14.30 -25.81
CA GLN A 57 5.58 -15.41 -26.76
C GLN A 57 6.86 -16.27 -26.83
N TRP A 58 8.02 -15.63 -26.80
CA TRP A 58 9.30 -16.33 -26.79
C TRP A 58 9.47 -17.17 -25.51
N GLU A 59 9.15 -16.61 -24.35
CA GLU A 59 9.22 -17.29 -23.04
C GLU A 59 8.25 -18.47 -22.96
N GLU A 60 6.99 -18.27 -23.37
CA GLU A 60 6.00 -19.36 -23.42
C GLU A 60 6.49 -20.52 -24.30
N ALA A 61 7.02 -20.23 -25.50
CA ALA A 61 7.55 -21.26 -26.40
C ALA A 61 8.81 -21.96 -25.83
N TYR A 62 9.69 -21.22 -25.16
CA TYR A 62 10.86 -21.77 -24.48
C TYR A 62 10.46 -22.74 -23.36
N LEU A 63 9.50 -22.33 -22.52
CA LEU A 63 8.98 -23.15 -21.44
C LEU A 63 8.20 -24.36 -21.97
N GLU A 64 7.34 -24.20 -22.97
CA GLU A 64 6.65 -25.33 -23.60
C GLU A 64 7.63 -26.41 -24.06
N LYS A 65 8.75 -26.02 -24.67
CA LYS A 65 9.80 -26.96 -25.07
C LYS A 65 10.46 -27.64 -23.87
N ALA A 66 10.81 -26.90 -22.82
CA ALA A 66 11.39 -27.47 -21.60
C ALA A 66 10.46 -28.51 -20.94
N PHE A 67 9.15 -28.22 -20.90
CA PHE A 67 8.15 -29.13 -20.37
C PHE A 67 7.81 -30.31 -21.29
N ALA A 68 8.03 -30.21 -22.60
CA ALA A 68 7.80 -31.32 -23.54
C ALA A 68 8.82 -32.47 -23.36
N GLU A 69 9.97 -32.19 -22.75
CA GLU A 69 11.03 -33.17 -22.45
C GLU A 69 10.85 -33.86 -21.09
N GLN A 70 9.73 -33.61 -20.40
CA GLN A 70 9.41 -34.14 -19.08
C GLN A 70 9.09 -35.65 -19.10
N SER A 71 9.63 -36.39 -18.13
CA SER A 71 9.24 -37.78 -17.81
C SER A 71 9.24 -38.00 -16.29
N PRO A 72 8.72 -39.13 -15.78
CA PRO A 72 8.85 -39.48 -14.36
C PRO A 72 10.31 -39.56 -13.88
N GLU A 73 11.27 -39.79 -14.78
CA GLU A 73 12.71 -39.78 -14.47
C GLU A 73 13.38 -38.42 -14.71
N ASN A 74 12.71 -37.47 -15.38
CA ASN A 74 13.24 -36.18 -15.78
C ASN A 74 12.19 -35.08 -15.59
N ILE A 75 12.13 -34.52 -14.39
CA ILE A 75 11.19 -33.47 -13.97
C ILE A 75 11.85 -32.11 -14.17
N VAL A 76 11.11 -31.09 -14.60
CA VAL A 76 11.69 -29.76 -14.84
C VAL A 76 11.96 -29.07 -13.50
N GLU A 77 13.21 -28.69 -13.23
CA GLU A 77 13.56 -28.00 -11.99
C GLU A 77 12.94 -26.59 -11.94
N PRO A 78 12.36 -26.17 -10.80
CA PRO A 78 11.74 -24.85 -10.67
C PRO A 78 12.64 -23.67 -11.03
N THR A 79 13.94 -23.81 -10.82
CA THR A 79 14.94 -22.79 -11.17
C THR A 79 14.96 -22.41 -12.65
N VAL A 80 14.41 -23.25 -13.53
CA VAL A 80 14.25 -23.00 -14.98
C VAL A 80 13.11 -22.02 -15.27
N TYR A 81 12.07 -21.97 -14.44
CA TYR A 81 10.85 -21.22 -14.76
C TYR A 81 10.39 -20.25 -13.66
N ASN A 82 11.14 -20.10 -12.56
CA ASN A 82 10.81 -19.14 -11.50
C ASN A 82 10.75 -17.68 -11.98
N TRP A 83 11.76 -17.22 -12.73
CA TRP A 83 11.78 -15.84 -13.24
C TRP A 83 10.73 -15.59 -14.33
N PRO A 84 10.54 -16.49 -15.32
CA PRO A 84 9.40 -16.39 -16.23
C PRO A 84 8.06 -16.33 -15.50
N THR A 85 7.84 -17.22 -14.53
CA THR A 85 6.59 -17.27 -13.74
C THR A 85 6.33 -15.92 -13.07
N LEU A 86 7.35 -15.34 -12.44
CA LEU A 86 7.26 -14.03 -11.81
C LEU A 86 6.99 -12.93 -12.86
N GLY A 87 7.72 -12.88 -13.96
CA GLY A 87 7.54 -11.87 -15.00
C GLY A 87 6.15 -11.91 -15.64
N LEU A 88 5.71 -13.09 -16.07
CA LEU A 88 4.39 -13.34 -16.67
C LEU A 88 3.27 -12.95 -15.72
N ALA A 89 3.31 -13.43 -14.47
CA ALA A 89 2.31 -13.11 -13.48
C ALA A 89 2.22 -11.61 -13.21
N ARG A 90 3.37 -10.92 -13.08
CA ARG A 90 3.41 -9.49 -12.76
C ARG A 90 3.03 -8.60 -13.94
N LEU A 91 3.04 -9.14 -15.16
CA LEU A 91 2.43 -8.56 -16.36
C LEU A 91 0.93 -8.88 -16.50
N GLY A 92 0.39 -9.81 -15.71
CA GLY A 92 -1.01 -10.24 -15.74
C GLY A 92 -1.30 -11.42 -16.68
N TYR A 93 -0.27 -12.09 -17.19
CA TYR A 93 -0.40 -13.32 -17.98
C TYR A 93 -0.45 -14.53 -17.04
N TYR A 94 -1.64 -14.87 -16.56
CA TYR A 94 -1.84 -15.98 -15.62
C TYR A 94 -2.14 -17.33 -16.31
N ASP A 95 -2.52 -17.31 -17.58
CA ASP A 95 -2.83 -18.52 -18.33
C ASP A 95 -1.61 -19.46 -18.35
N GLY A 96 -1.81 -20.72 -17.94
CA GLY A 96 -0.75 -21.72 -17.88
C GLY A 96 0.12 -21.71 -16.62
N LEU A 97 0.11 -20.66 -15.79
CA LEU A 97 0.94 -20.61 -14.57
C LEU A 97 0.56 -21.68 -13.52
N GLU A 98 -0.70 -22.14 -13.52
CA GLU A 98 -1.16 -23.26 -12.68
C GLU A 98 -0.36 -24.55 -12.92
N LYS A 99 0.12 -24.76 -14.16
CA LYS A 99 0.97 -25.89 -14.53
C LYS A 99 2.33 -25.77 -13.85
N TYR A 100 2.88 -24.55 -13.77
CA TYR A 100 4.17 -24.31 -13.14
C TYR A 100 4.10 -24.50 -11.62
N LEU A 101 3.01 -24.06 -10.99
CA LEU A 101 2.74 -24.35 -9.58
C LEU A 101 2.63 -25.86 -9.35
N THR A 102 1.83 -26.56 -10.15
CA THR A 102 1.66 -28.02 -10.02
C THR A 102 2.98 -28.76 -10.20
N GLU A 103 3.79 -28.37 -11.18
CA GLU A 103 5.12 -28.96 -11.42
C GLU A 103 6.09 -28.66 -10.27
N THR A 104 6.09 -27.44 -9.75
CA THR A 104 6.94 -27.07 -8.61
C THR A 104 6.58 -27.90 -7.40
N GLU A 105 5.28 -28.12 -7.15
CA GLU A 105 4.80 -28.94 -6.04
C GLU A 105 5.23 -30.40 -6.21
N TYR A 106 5.09 -30.94 -7.42
CA TYR A 106 5.52 -32.29 -7.77
C TYR A 106 7.04 -32.49 -7.64
N TYR A 107 7.84 -31.50 -8.06
CA TYR A 107 9.29 -31.51 -7.91
C TYR A 107 9.69 -31.43 -6.42
N ALA A 108 9.09 -30.51 -5.66
CA ALA A 108 9.36 -30.33 -4.23
C ALA A 108 9.05 -31.58 -3.41
N ALA A 109 7.96 -32.29 -3.72
CA ALA A 109 7.57 -33.53 -3.05
C ALA A 109 8.61 -34.65 -3.19
N GLN A 110 9.40 -34.65 -4.27
CA GLN A 110 10.40 -35.68 -4.57
C GLN A 110 11.84 -35.24 -4.28
N ASN A 111 12.11 -33.94 -4.36
CA ASN A 111 13.46 -33.37 -4.37
C ASN A 111 13.63 -32.28 -3.30
N TRP A 112 12.94 -32.39 -2.16
CA TRP A 112 12.98 -31.40 -1.07
C TRP A 112 14.41 -30.99 -0.69
N GLN A 113 15.30 -31.96 -0.51
CA GLN A 113 16.70 -31.73 -0.13
C GLN A 113 17.49 -30.98 -1.20
N SER A 114 17.08 -31.07 -2.47
CA SER A 114 17.69 -30.30 -3.55
C SER A 114 17.31 -28.82 -3.43
N ILE A 115 16.01 -28.53 -3.29
CA ILE A 115 15.51 -27.14 -3.20
C ILE A 115 15.86 -26.47 -1.88
N SER A 116 15.94 -27.22 -0.77
CA SER A 116 16.25 -26.69 0.56
C SER A 116 17.76 -26.57 0.81
N ARG A 117 18.62 -26.88 -0.17
CA ARG A 117 20.08 -26.83 -0.01
C ARG A 117 20.63 -25.40 -0.02
N LYS A 118 20.01 -24.52 -0.78
CA LYS A 118 20.38 -23.10 -0.88
C LYS A 118 19.16 -22.27 -0.51
N VAL A 119 19.36 -21.25 0.32
CA VAL A 119 18.25 -20.37 0.70
C VAL A 119 17.73 -19.59 -0.51
N THR A 120 18.63 -19.20 -1.42
CA THR A 120 18.29 -18.52 -2.67
C THR A 120 17.44 -19.34 -3.63
N ASP A 121 17.40 -20.67 -3.48
CA ASP A 121 16.48 -21.49 -4.27
C ASP A 121 15.07 -21.42 -3.64
N LEU A 122 14.95 -21.57 -2.32
CA LEU A 122 13.70 -21.37 -1.57
C LEU A 122 13.09 -19.98 -1.80
N GLU A 123 13.91 -18.93 -1.70
CA GLU A 123 13.46 -17.54 -1.83
C GLU A 123 12.90 -17.25 -3.23
N ARG A 124 13.60 -17.69 -4.29
CA ARG A 124 13.15 -17.50 -5.67
C ARG A 124 11.90 -18.33 -5.98
N ILE A 125 11.81 -19.55 -5.46
CA ILE A 125 10.61 -20.39 -5.59
C ILE A 125 9.43 -19.73 -4.88
N ALA A 126 9.61 -19.25 -3.64
CA ALA A 126 8.56 -18.58 -2.88
C ALA A 126 8.06 -17.30 -3.58
N LEU A 127 8.97 -16.51 -4.14
CA LEU A 127 8.63 -15.34 -4.94
C LEU A 127 7.80 -15.71 -6.18
N ALA A 128 8.20 -16.74 -6.93
CA ALA A 128 7.48 -17.22 -8.11
C ALA A 128 6.08 -17.76 -7.75
N ILE A 129 5.97 -18.56 -6.69
CA ILE A 129 4.69 -19.08 -6.19
C ILE A 129 3.74 -17.94 -5.82
N GLY A 130 4.21 -16.99 -5.01
CA GLY A 130 3.39 -15.85 -4.59
C GLY A 130 2.93 -14.99 -5.76
N ALA A 131 3.81 -14.74 -6.75
CA ALA A 131 3.45 -14.00 -7.95
C ALA A 131 2.35 -14.72 -8.75
N ALA A 132 2.44 -16.04 -8.88
CA ALA A 132 1.44 -16.90 -9.53
C ALA A 132 0.18 -17.14 -8.67
N GLN A 133 -0.02 -16.39 -7.58
CA GLN A 133 -1.16 -16.50 -6.66
C GLN A 133 -1.27 -17.84 -5.90
N GLY A 134 -0.17 -18.59 -5.81
CA GLY A 134 -0.05 -19.70 -4.86
C GLY A 134 0.34 -19.23 -3.47
N ASP A 135 0.16 -20.08 -2.45
CA ASP A 135 0.58 -19.79 -1.07
C ASP A 135 1.92 -20.49 -0.75
N PRO A 136 3.05 -19.76 -0.67
CA PRO A 136 4.34 -20.37 -0.35
C PRO A 136 4.44 -20.89 1.09
N ARG A 137 3.47 -20.61 1.96
CA ARG A 137 3.43 -21.14 3.34
C ARG A 137 2.77 -22.51 3.43
N ASN A 138 2.04 -22.90 2.37
CA ASN A 138 1.40 -24.18 2.29
C ASN A 138 1.59 -24.77 0.89
N PHE A 139 2.81 -25.18 0.61
CA PHE A 139 3.20 -25.68 -0.70
C PHE A 139 3.91 -27.03 -0.57
N ALA A 140 3.38 -28.07 -1.22
CA ALA A 140 3.85 -29.46 -1.03
C ALA A 140 3.84 -29.92 0.45
N GLY A 141 2.92 -29.38 1.26
CA GLY A 141 2.85 -29.64 2.71
C GLY A 141 4.00 -29.03 3.52
N LYS A 142 4.66 -27.99 2.98
CA LYS A 142 5.76 -27.26 3.59
C LYS A 142 5.50 -25.76 3.60
N ASP A 143 6.06 -25.10 4.59
CA ASP A 143 6.08 -23.64 4.69
C ASP A 143 7.45 -23.11 4.25
N LEU A 144 7.55 -22.64 3.00
CA LEU A 144 8.80 -22.16 2.44
C LEU A 144 9.24 -20.86 3.11
N ILE A 145 8.29 -20.03 3.56
CA ILE A 145 8.57 -18.79 4.28
C ILE A 145 9.25 -19.12 5.62
N ALA A 146 8.75 -20.12 6.34
CA ALA A 146 9.36 -20.61 7.57
C ALA A 146 10.74 -21.22 7.37
N GLU A 147 10.96 -21.94 6.26
CA GLU A 147 12.27 -22.48 5.92
C GLU A 147 13.29 -21.38 5.58
N ILE A 148 12.85 -20.26 4.98
CA ILE A 148 13.69 -19.09 4.69
C ILE A 148 14.12 -18.40 5.98
N TYR A 149 13.17 -17.98 6.84
CA TYR A 149 13.53 -17.23 8.05
C TYR A 149 14.22 -18.08 9.13
N ASN A 150 14.16 -19.42 9.03
CA ASN A 150 14.91 -20.34 9.89
C ASN A 150 16.16 -20.93 9.24
N PHE A 151 16.53 -20.49 8.04
CA PHE A 151 17.63 -21.11 7.30
C PHE A 151 18.94 -21.06 8.12
N PRO A 152 19.70 -22.18 8.26
CA PRO A 152 20.81 -22.24 9.22
C PRO A 152 21.90 -21.18 9.01
N ASN A 153 22.20 -20.83 7.75
CA ASN A 153 23.16 -19.78 7.40
C ASN A 153 22.61 -18.92 6.26
N ILE A 154 21.94 -17.82 6.61
CA ILE A 154 21.30 -16.93 5.62
C ILE A 154 22.30 -16.28 4.65
N GLN A 155 23.59 -16.19 5.02
CA GLN A 155 24.64 -15.63 4.18
C GLN A 155 25.42 -16.69 3.38
N ALA A 156 24.95 -17.94 3.33
CA ALA A 156 25.65 -19.04 2.65
C ALA A 156 25.87 -18.79 1.15
N GLN A 157 25.04 -17.98 0.52
CA GLN A 157 25.16 -17.54 -0.87
C GLN A 157 25.66 -16.08 -0.98
N GLY A 158 26.38 -15.60 0.04
CA GLY A 158 26.81 -14.21 0.12
C GLY A 158 25.64 -13.27 0.42
N LEU A 159 25.73 -12.03 -0.04
CA LEU A 159 24.70 -11.02 0.20
C LEU A 159 23.35 -11.33 -0.48
N ASN A 160 23.33 -12.21 -1.48
CA ASN A 160 22.08 -12.63 -2.13
C ASN A 160 21.10 -13.26 -1.15
N GLY A 161 21.55 -14.07 -0.20
CA GLY A 161 20.66 -14.73 0.75
C GLY A 161 19.82 -13.72 1.56
N PRO A 162 20.42 -12.79 2.34
CA PRO A 162 19.61 -11.81 3.06
C PRO A 162 18.78 -10.88 2.15
N ILE A 163 19.26 -10.54 0.95
CA ILE A 163 18.50 -9.73 -0.03
C ILE A 163 17.22 -10.46 -0.47
N PHE A 164 17.35 -11.69 -0.97
CA PHE A 164 16.23 -12.46 -1.48
C PHE A 164 15.32 -12.97 -0.36
N ALA A 165 15.86 -13.23 0.84
CA ALA A 165 15.05 -13.47 2.04
C ALA A 165 14.12 -12.29 2.30
N LEU A 166 14.67 -11.07 2.37
CA LEU A 166 13.88 -9.88 2.65
C LEU A 166 12.82 -9.64 1.58
N LEU A 167 13.18 -9.79 0.29
CA LEU A 167 12.23 -9.74 -0.82
C LEU A 167 11.12 -10.79 -0.68
N ALA A 168 11.46 -12.05 -0.41
CA ALA A 168 10.49 -13.13 -0.29
C ALA A 168 9.52 -12.86 0.86
N LEU A 169 10.03 -12.49 2.04
CA LEU A 169 9.21 -12.17 3.20
C LEU A 169 8.29 -10.97 2.93
N ASP A 170 8.82 -9.89 2.36
CA ASP A 170 8.05 -8.67 2.10
C ASP A 170 7.04 -8.83 0.97
N SER A 171 7.26 -9.76 0.05
CA SER A 171 6.49 -9.83 -1.19
C SER A 171 5.00 -10.02 -1.01
N GLY A 172 4.60 -11.07 -0.30
CA GLY A 172 3.23 -11.30 0.15
C GLY A 172 2.95 -10.76 1.54
N ASN A 173 3.86 -9.94 2.10
CA ASN A 173 3.80 -9.48 3.47
C ASN A 173 3.68 -10.64 4.50
N TYR A 174 4.43 -11.72 4.31
CA TYR A 174 4.26 -12.94 5.09
C TYR A 174 4.66 -12.75 6.55
N LEU A 175 3.90 -13.38 7.46
CA LEU A 175 4.24 -13.38 8.89
C LEU A 175 5.57 -14.11 9.12
N VAL A 176 6.37 -13.55 10.02
CA VAL A 176 7.62 -14.14 10.49
C VAL A 176 7.41 -14.44 11.97
N ALA A 177 7.59 -15.71 12.36
CA ALA A 177 7.35 -16.13 13.73
C ALA A 177 8.26 -15.37 14.73
N ALA A 178 7.78 -15.13 15.95
CA ALA A 178 8.54 -14.42 16.98
C ALA A 178 9.86 -15.13 17.34
N GLU A 179 9.88 -16.46 17.23
CA GLU A 179 11.06 -17.31 17.45
C GLU A 179 11.92 -17.54 16.19
N ALA A 180 11.64 -16.82 15.10
CA ALA A 180 12.40 -16.92 13.85
C ALA A 180 13.89 -16.67 14.09
N LYS A 181 14.73 -17.43 13.39
CA LYS A 181 16.19 -17.21 13.44
C LYS A 181 16.61 -15.88 12.82
N TRP A 182 15.91 -15.45 11.77
CA TRP A 182 16.17 -14.21 11.04
C TRP A 182 14.87 -13.42 10.90
N SER A 183 14.72 -12.38 11.71
CA SER A 183 13.64 -11.41 11.53
C SER A 183 13.91 -10.50 10.31
N ARG A 184 12.90 -9.76 9.85
CA ARG A 184 13.10 -8.72 8.83
C ARG A 184 14.14 -7.69 9.26
N GLU A 185 14.15 -7.30 10.54
CA GLU A 185 15.10 -6.33 11.06
C GLU A 185 16.52 -6.91 11.11
N ASP A 186 16.68 -8.22 11.36
CA ASP A 186 18.00 -8.89 11.26
C ASP A 186 18.51 -8.89 9.82
N LEU A 187 17.64 -9.24 8.86
CA LEU A 187 17.98 -9.26 7.42
C LEU A 187 18.32 -7.85 6.93
N LEU A 188 17.51 -6.85 7.30
CA LEU A 188 17.75 -5.44 6.99
C LEU A 188 19.08 -4.98 7.57
N ALA A 189 19.34 -5.25 8.85
CA ALA A 189 20.61 -4.89 9.50
C ALA A 189 21.81 -5.56 8.83
N ILE A 190 21.69 -6.83 8.42
CA ILE A 190 22.71 -7.51 7.64
C ILE A 190 22.96 -6.74 6.35
N ILE A 191 21.93 -6.48 5.53
CA ILE A 191 22.11 -5.79 4.24
C ILE A 191 22.79 -4.43 4.45
N LEU A 192 22.26 -3.57 5.33
CA LEU A 192 22.81 -2.24 5.59
C LEU A 192 24.28 -2.30 6.05
N SER A 193 24.64 -3.27 6.88
CA SER A 193 26.02 -3.43 7.38
C SER A 193 27.05 -3.83 6.33
N LYS A 194 26.60 -4.25 5.13
CA LYS A 194 27.45 -4.78 4.06
C LYS A 194 27.70 -3.80 2.93
N GLN A 195 27.21 -2.56 3.06
CA GLN A 195 27.54 -1.48 2.14
C GLN A 195 29.06 -1.24 2.14
N LEU A 196 29.63 -1.12 0.95
CA LEU A 196 31.05 -0.90 0.75
C LEU A 196 31.40 0.59 0.91
N PRO A 197 32.69 0.94 1.14
CA PRO A 197 33.11 2.33 1.29
C PRO A 197 32.84 3.23 0.08
N ASP A 198 32.64 2.65 -1.10
CA ASP A 198 32.26 3.37 -2.32
C ASP A 198 30.74 3.59 -2.45
N GLY A 199 29.95 3.14 -1.46
CA GLY A 199 28.51 3.37 -1.34
C GLY A 199 27.62 2.26 -1.92
N GLY A 200 28.17 1.31 -2.67
CA GLY A 200 27.39 0.21 -3.25
C GLY A 200 27.58 -1.11 -2.52
N PHE A 201 27.23 -2.22 -3.18
CA PHE A 201 27.27 -3.56 -2.64
C PHE A 201 27.94 -4.53 -3.62
N ASN A 202 28.43 -5.66 -3.09
CA ASN A 202 28.79 -6.81 -3.90
C ASN A 202 28.52 -8.11 -3.13
N LEU A 203 28.63 -9.24 -3.82
CA LEU A 203 28.23 -10.55 -3.29
C LEU A 203 29.02 -10.96 -2.03
N ARG A 204 30.29 -10.55 -1.94
CA ARG A 204 31.23 -10.95 -0.86
C ARG A 204 31.40 -9.88 0.22
N SER A 205 30.77 -8.72 0.04
CA SER A 205 30.90 -7.53 0.89
C SER A 205 32.35 -7.09 1.12
N THR A 206 33.21 -7.27 0.11
CA THR A 206 34.63 -6.90 0.13
C THR A 206 35.09 -6.50 -1.27
N GLY A 207 35.99 -5.52 -1.38
CA GLY A 207 36.47 -5.02 -2.67
C GLY A 207 35.60 -3.90 -3.21
N SER A 208 35.26 -3.95 -4.51
CA SER A 208 34.54 -2.89 -5.21
C SER A 208 33.08 -3.26 -5.46
N SER A 209 32.20 -2.27 -5.56
CA SER A 209 30.78 -2.47 -5.84
C SER A 209 30.53 -3.13 -7.19
N ASP A 210 29.48 -3.96 -7.21
CA ASP A 210 28.95 -4.64 -8.38
C ASP A 210 27.56 -4.10 -8.69
N PRO A 211 27.24 -3.75 -9.95
CA PRO A 211 25.96 -3.13 -10.28
C PRO A 211 24.76 -4.04 -9.96
N ASP A 212 24.88 -5.36 -10.18
CA ASP A 212 23.78 -6.31 -9.98
C ASP A 212 23.41 -6.40 -8.51
N ILE A 213 24.40 -6.66 -7.65
CA ILE A 213 24.16 -6.79 -6.21
C ILE A 213 23.75 -5.47 -5.59
N THR A 214 24.32 -4.35 -6.07
CA THR A 214 23.90 -3.01 -5.61
C THR A 214 22.42 -2.77 -5.94
N ALA A 215 22.00 -3.08 -7.17
CA ALA A 215 20.61 -2.92 -7.60
C ALA A 215 19.67 -3.88 -6.87
N MET A 216 20.04 -5.16 -6.70
CA MET A 216 19.24 -6.13 -5.93
C MET A 216 19.09 -5.72 -4.46
N ALA A 217 20.14 -5.18 -3.82
CA ALA A 217 20.03 -4.63 -2.47
C ALA A 217 19.03 -3.46 -2.42
N LEU A 218 19.07 -2.55 -3.40
CA LEU A 218 18.11 -1.45 -3.50
C LEU A 218 16.66 -1.93 -3.66
N GLN A 219 16.43 -3.03 -4.39
CA GLN A 219 15.10 -3.63 -4.52
C GLN A 219 14.56 -4.09 -3.16
N ALA A 220 15.38 -4.79 -2.37
CA ALA A 220 15.02 -5.25 -1.02
C ALA A 220 14.84 -4.09 -0.03
N LEU A 221 15.62 -3.02 -0.17
CA LEU A 221 15.56 -1.84 0.71
C LEU A 221 14.41 -0.87 0.34
N ALA A 222 13.82 -1.01 -0.84
CA ALA A 222 12.85 -0.05 -1.37
C ALA A 222 11.60 0.18 -0.50
N PRO A 223 10.98 -0.84 0.13
CA PRO A 223 9.86 -0.63 1.06
C PRO A 223 10.28 0.29 2.22
N TYR A 224 11.42 0.03 2.84
CA TYR A 224 11.95 0.77 3.99
C TYR A 224 12.44 2.18 3.64
N TYR A 225 12.93 2.37 2.41
CA TYR A 225 13.23 3.70 1.86
C TYR A 225 11.96 4.56 1.77
N ARG A 226 10.88 3.98 1.24
CA ARG A 226 9.57 4.66 1.09
C ARG A 226 8.89 4.92 2.43
N GLU A 227 9.13 4.08 3.44
CA GLU A 227 8.75 4.32 4.85
C GLU A 227 9.48 5.53 5.45
N GLY A 228 10.61 5.95 4.87
CA GLY A 228 11.38 7.10 5.33
C GLY A 228 12.37 6.78 6.45
N ARG A 229 12.77 5.52 6.65
CA ARG A 229 13.76 5.12 7.67
C ARG A 229 15.12 5.76 7.40
N ALA A 230 15.61 6.55 8.36
CA ALA A 230 16.78 7.42 8.14
C ALA A 230 18.06 6.65 7.79
N GLU A 231 18.28 5.52 8.45
CA GLU A 231 19.39 4.61 8.22
C GLU A 231 19.34 3.97 6.83
N VAL A 232 18.13 3.65 6.33
CA VAL A 232 17.96 3.09 4.99
C VAL A 232 18.12 4.17 3.92
N ARG A 233 17.57 5.36 4.14
CA ARG A 233 17.67 6.47 3.16
C ARG A 233 19.10 6.82 2.83
N THR A 234 19.96 6.91 3.84
CA THR A 234 21.38 7.24 3.66
C THR A 234 22.06 6.19 2.77
N VAL A 235 21.89 4.91 3.11
CA VAL A 235 22.48 3.78 2.37
C VAL A 235 21.96 3.71 0.93
N VAL A 236 20.65 3.90 0.73
CA VAL A 236 20.02 3.87 -0.60
C VAL A 236 20.49 5.03 -1.47
N ASP A 237 20.56 6.25 -0.92
CA ASP A 237 20.96 7.43 -1.69
C ASP A 237 22.44 7.33 -2.14
N GLU A 238 23.32 6.79 -1.29
CA GLU A 238 24.71 6.48 -1.62
C GLU A 238 24.82 5.39 -2.69
N ALA A 239 24.08 4.29 -2.54
CA ALA A 239 24.06 3.19 -3.52
C ALA A 239 23.53 3.64 -4.90
N LEU A 240 22.53 4.52 -4.95
CA LEU A 240 22.07 5.15 -6.19
C LEU A 240 23.17 5.99 -6.85
N ALA A 241 23.92 6.75 -6.05
CA ALA A 241 25.05 7.52 -6.56
C ALA A 241 26.15 6.60 -7.11
N THR A 242 26.36 5.43 -6.50
CA THR A 242 27.32 4.42 -6.97
C THR A 242 26.85 3.77 -8.27
N LEU A 243 25.58 3.38 -8.40
CA LEU A 243 25.04 2.86 -9.66
C LEU A 243 25.15 3.88 -10.80
N SER A 244 24.94 5.17 -10.53
CA SER A 244 25.13 6.22 -11.55
C SER A 244 26.59 6.36 -12.02
N LYS A 245 27.57 6.05 -11.16
CA LYS A 245 29.01 6.05 -11.47
C LYS A 245 29.46 4.78 -12.18
N LEU A 246 28.87 3.63 -11.85
CA LEU A 246 29.17 2.34 -12.47
C LEU A 246 28.64 2.24 -13.91
N GLN A 247 27.67 3.08 -14.26
CA GLN A 247 27.15 3.17 -15.62
C GLN A 247 28.20 3.81 -16.55
N ASP A 248 28.52 3.13 -17.65
CA ASP A 248 29.50 3.63 -18.62
C ASP A 248 28.97 4.82 -19.43
N GLN A 249 29.81 5.38 -20.31
CA GLN A 249 29.44 6.54 -21.13
C GLN A 249 28.31 6.25 -22.13
N ASP A 250 28.16 5.00 -22.56
CA ASP A 250 27.12 4.55 -23.48
C ASP A 250 25.84 4.14 -22.75
N GLY A 251 25.89 4.12 -21.42
CA GLY A 251 24.79 3.87 -20.51
C GLY A 251 24.63 2.41 -20.11
N HIS A 252 25.61 1.56 -20.39
CA HIS A 252 25.62 0.15 -20.01
C HIS A 252 26.25 -0.07 -18.63
N TYR A 253 26.14 -1.30 -18.15
CA TYR A 253 26.77 -1.78 -16.94
C TYR A 253 27.68 -2.96 -17.24
N ILE A 254 28.80 -3.03 -16.53
CA ILE A 254 29.75 -4.15 -16.59
C ILE A 254 29.66 -4.90 -15.27
N SER A 255 29.37 -6.20 -15.35
CA SER A 255 29.53 -7.12 -14.23
C SER A 255 30.34 -8.33 -14.70
N TRP A 256 31.21 -8.84 -13.81
CA TRP A 256 32.11 -9.98 -14.07
C TRP A 256 32.98 -9.91 -15.34
N GLY A 257 33.14 -8.72 -15.93
CA GLY A 257 34.01 -8.46 -17.08
C GLY A 257 33.27 -8.11 -18.37
N ASP A 258 31.95 -8.31 -18.42
CA ASP A 258 31.16 -8.15 -19.64
C ASP A 258 30.08 -7.07 -19.49
N VAL A 259 29.89 -6.31 -20.57
CA VAL A 259 28.71 -5.45 -20.76
C VAL A 259 27.52 -6.37 -21.04
N ASN A 260 26.53 -6.37 -20.14
CA ASN A 260 25.43 -7.32 -20.22
C ASN A 260 24.04 -6.71 -19.96
N SER A 261 23.01 -7.44 -20.41
CA SER A 261 21.60 -7.02 -20.33
C SER A 261 21.07 -7.08 -18.90
N GLU A 262 21.51 -8.06 -18.12
CA GLU A 262 21.02 -8.43 -16.80
C GLU A 262 21.34 -7.35 -15.78
N SER A 263 22.55 -6.77 -15.85
CA SER A 263 22.94 -5.62 -15.03
C SER A 263 22.03 -4.42 -15.29
N THR A 264 21.70 -4.14 -16.56
CA THR A 264 20.77 -3.05 -16.92
C THR A 264 19.35 -3.34 -16.41
N ALA A 265 18.90 -4.59 -16.54
CA ALA A 265 17.62 -5.06 -16.06
C ALA A 265 17.48 -4.86 -14.54
N GLN A 266 18.48 -5.29 -13.76
CA GLN A 266 18.47 -5.14 -12.29
C GLN A 266 18.38 -3.68 -11.85
N VAL A 267 19.10 -2.76 -12.52
CA VAL A 267 19.03 -1.33 -12.22
C VAL A 267 17.65 -0.75 -12.54
N ILE A 268 17.01 -1.16 -13.65
CA ILE A 268 15.63 -0.74 -13.97
C ILE A 268 14.68 -1.17 -12.85
N ILE A 269 14.76 -2.42 -12.39
CA ILE A 269 13.90 -2.93 -11.32
C ILE A 269 14.13 -2.16 -10.01
N ALA A 270 15.39 -1.85 -9.67
CA ALA A 270 15.73 -1.08 -8.49
C ALA A 270 15.13 0.33 -8.51
N LEU A 271 15.28 1.07 -9.62
CA LEU A 271 14.72 2.42 -9.76
C LEU A 271 13.19 2.40 -9.66
N CYS A 272 12.54 1.50 -10.39
CA CYS A 272 11.09 1.36 -10.35
C CYS A 272 10.59 1.03 -8.92
N SER A 273 11.30 0.15 -8.21
CA SER A 273 10.96 -0.21 -6.82
C SER A 273 11.07 0.97 -5.86
N LEU A 274 12.04 1.85 -6.09
CA LEU A 274 12.27 3.09 -5.32
C LEU A 274 11.33 4.25 -5.72
N GLY A 275 10.49 4.06 -6.75
CA GLY A 275 9.62 5.11 -7.28
C GLY A 275 10.36 6.13 -8.16
N ILE A 276 11.51 5.76 -8.73
CA ILE A 276 12.34 6.58 -9.61
C ILE A 276 12.10 6.16 -11.06
N ASP A 277 11.83 7.12 -11.94
CA ASP A 277 11.55 6.85 -13.34
C ASP A 277 12.84 6.64 -14.16
N PRO A 278 13.09 5.43 -14.70
CA PRO A 278 14.30 5.13 -15.46
C PRO A 278 14.40 5.84 -16.83
N ASP A 279 13.33 6.49 -17.31
CA ASP A 279 13.36 7.30 -18.53
C ASP A 279 13.79 8.75 -18.28
N THR A 280 13.58 9.26 -17.07
CA THR A 280 13.66 10.70 -16.81
C THR A 280 14.68 11.07 -15.75
N ASP A 281 15.16 10.12 -14.95
CA ASP A 281 16.18 10.42 -13.94
C ASP A 281 17.55 10.71 -14.60
N PRO A 282 18.05 11.96 -14.51
CA PRO A 282 19.25 12.39 -15.22
C PRO A 282 20.52 11.68 -14.73
N ARG A 283 20.50 11.03 -13.56
CA ARG A 283 21.64 10.27 -13.06
C ARG A 283 21.92 9.04 -13.93
N PHE A 284 20.89 8.51 -14.60
CA PHE A 284 20.92 7.25 -15.34
C PHE A 284 20.79 7.42 -16.86
N ILE A 285 20.82 8.66 -17.34
CA ILE A 285 20.82 9.00 -18.78
C ILE A 285 22.25 9.34 -19.20
N LYS A 286 22.82 8.54 -20.10
CA LYS A 286 24.19 8.73 -20.62
C LYS A 286 24.14 8.86 -22.14
N ASN A 287 24.82 9.88 -22.68
CA ASN A 287 24.80 10.19 -24.12
C ASN A 287 23.39 10.27 -24.74
N GLY A 288 22.39 10.69 -23.95
CA GLY A 288 20.99 10.79 -24.37
C GLY A 288 20.21 9.47 -24.34
N ARG A 289 20.84 8.34 -23.99
CA ARG A 289 20.18 7.04 -23.85
C ARG A 289 19.69 6.82 -22.43
N THR A 290 18.43 6.43 -22.32
CA THR A 290 17.77 6.00 -21.07
C THR A 290 18.04 4.52 -20.80
N LEU A 291 17.80 4.04 -19.58
CA LEU A 291 17.98 2.61 -19.26
C LEU A 291 17.11 1.67 -20.12
N PRO A 292 15.81 1.95 -20.39
CA PRO A 292 15.01 1.09 -21.26
C PRO A 292 15.57 1.00 -22.69
N VAL A 293 15.97 2.13 -23.28
CA VAL A 293 16.68 2.18 -24.57
C VAL A 293 17.93 1.29 -24.55
N ASN A 294 18.72 1.33 -23.48
CA ASN A 294 19.91 0.48 -23.36
C ASN A 294 19.58 -1.00 -23.23
N LEU A 295 18.57 -1.37 -22.45
CA LEU A 295 18.12 -2.76 -22.36
C LEU A 295 17.69 -3.29 -23.75
N LEU A 296 16.95 -2.50 -24.52
CA LEU A 296 16.47 -2.91 -25.85
C LEU A 296 17.57 -3.14 -26.89
N GLN A 297 18.81 -2.65 -26.69
CA GLN A 297 19.93 -2.97 -27.58
C GLN A 297 20.30 -4.46 -27.55
N PHE A 298 19.96 -5.16 -26.45
CA PHE A 298 20.21 -6.59 -26.30
C PHE A 298 19.10 -7.46 -26.89
N ARG A 299 18.03 -6.87 -27.40
CA ARG A 299 16.94 -7.62 -28.03
C ARG A 299 17.42 -8.33 -29.29
N ALA A 300 17.13 -9.63 -29.39
CA ALA A 300 17.40 -10.45 -30.55
C ALA A 300 16.24 -10.46 -31.56
N GLU A 301 16.51 -10.92 -32.78
CA GLU A 301 15.51 -10.97 -33.87
C GLU A 301 14.37 -11.97 -33.60
N ASP A 302 14.61 -12.98 -32.76
CA ASP A 302 13.63 -14.00 -32.40
C ASP A 302 12.68 -13.58 -31.27
N GLY A 303 12.86 -12.37 -30.71
CA GLY A 303 12.04 -11.83 -29.63
C GLY A 303 12.68 -11.92 -28.24
N GLY A 304 13.66 -12.81 -28.05
CA GLY A 304 14.40 -12.93 -26.79
C GLY A 304 15.49 -11.87 -26.62
N PHE A 305 16.30 -12.00 -25.57
CA PHE A 305 17.41 -11.10 -25.26
C PHE A 305 18.74 -11.83 -25.21
N LYS A 306 19.82 -11.10 -25.50
CA LYS A 306 21.19 -11.57 -25.51
C LYS A 306 21.87 -11.21 -24.20
N HIS A 307 22.73 -12.09 -23.69
CA HIS A 307 23.60 -11.76 -22.56
C HIS A 307 24.55 -10.61 -22.91
N VAL A 308 25.24 -10.70 -24.05
CA VAL A 308 26.12 -9.65 -24.60
C VAL A 308 25.71 -9.32 -26.04
N LEU A 309 25.96 -8.09 -26.48
CA LEU A 309 25.45 -7.54 -27.77
C LEU A 309 25.75 -8.41 -29.00
N ASP A 310 26.94 -9.02 -29.05
CA ASP A 310 27.44 -9.78 -30.20
C ASP A 310 27.12 -11.29 -30.15
N GLN A 311 26.30 -11.74 -29.20
CA GLN A 311 25.87 -13.14 -29.06
C GLN A 311 24.44 -13.37 -29.56
N GLY A 312 24.02 -14.64 -29.56
CA GLY A 312 22.63 -15.04 -29.79
C GLY A 312 21.79 -14.88 -28.52
N THR A 313 20.51 -15.24 -28.65
CA THR A 313 19.55 -15.23 -27.54
C THR A 313 19.99 -16.14 -26.40
N ASP A 314 19.85 -15.65 -25.17
CA ASP A 314 20.14 -16.35 -23.92
C ASP A 314 18.88 -16.38 -23.03
N ALA A 315 18.64 -17.50 -22.36
CA ALA A 315 17.46 -17.68 -21.54
C ALA A 315 17.46 -16.77 -20.31
N MET A 316 18.57 -16.71 -19.56
CA MET A 316 18.66 -15.86 -18.38
C MET A 316 18.53 -14.38 -18.76
N ALA A 317 19.17 -13.95 -19.85
CA ALA A 317 19.02 -12.58 -20.34
C ALA A 317 17.56 -12.23 -20.69
N SER A 318 16.84 -13.16 -21.33
CA SER A 318 15.42 -13.02 -21.67
C SER A 318 14.54 -12.93 -20.42
N GLU A 319 14.78 -13.79 -19.45
CA GLU A 319 14.10 -13.81 -18.16
C GLU A 319 14.29 -12.50 -17.37
N GLN A 320 15.54 -12.00 -17.32
CA GLN A 320 15.88 -10.75 -16.64
C GLN A 320 15.27 -9.55 -17.36
N ALA A 321 15.27 -9.54 -18.70
CA ALA A 321 14.59 -8.51 -19.47
C ALA A 321 13.07 -8.52 -19.23
N LEU A 322 12.45 -9.70 -19.13
CA LEU A 322 11.02 -9.85 -18.85
C LEU A 322 10.65 -9.20 -17.52
N ILE A 323 11.36 -9.53 -16.44
CA ILE A 323 11.05 -8.99 -15.11
C ILE A 323 11.37 -7.48 -15.00
N ALA A 324 12.37 -6.98 -15.75
CA ALA A 324 12.66 -5.55 -15.82
C ALA A 324 11.59 -4.77 -16.58
N LEU A 325 11.13 -5.28 -17.73
CA LEU A 325 10.05 -4.69 -18.50
C LEU A 325 8.72 -4.75 -17.73
N ALA A 326 8.45 -5.85 -17.01
CA ALA A 326 7.33 -5.96 -16.08
C ALA A 326 7.39 -4.87 -15.00
N SER A 327 8.54 -4.70 -14.34
CA SER A 327 8.74 -3.64 -13.33
C SER A 327 8.52 -2.25 -13.91
N TYR A 328 9.07 -1.98 -15.10
CA TYR A 328 8.95 -0.72 -15.81
C TYR A 328 7.49 -0.37 -16.15
N VAL A 329 6.73 -1.28 -16.77
CA VAL A 329 5.34 -0.98 -17.15
C VAL A 329 4.44 -0.83 -15.93
N ARG A 330 4.67 -1.63 -14.88
CA ARG A 330 3.95 -1.49 -13.61
C ARG A 330 4.19 -0.13 -12.97
N PHE A 331 5.44 0.34 -12.96
CA PHE A 331 5.77 1.68 -12.49
C PHE A 331 5.07 2.77 -13.31
N LYS A 332 5.09 2.68 -14.65
CA LYS A 332 4.41 3.64 -15.53
C LYS A 332 2.89 3.64 -15.35
N ASP A 333 2.32 2.49 -14.99
CA ASP A 333 0.88 2.33 -14.75
C ASP A 333 0.46 2.66 -13.30
N GLY A 334 1.38 3.08 -12.44
CA GLY A 334 1.11 3.40 -11.04
C GLY A 334 0.72 2.17 -10.20
N LYS A 335 1.13 0.97 -10.62
CA LYS A 335 0.90 -0.28 -9.88
C LYS A 335 1.98 -0.51 -8.82
N THR A 336 1.77 -1.49 -7.95
CA THR A 336 2.76 -1.90 -6.94
C THR A 336 4.05 -2.40 -7.62
N SER A 337 5.18 -2.33 -6.92
CA SER A 337 6.49 -2.75 -7.46
C SER A 337 6.50 -4.23 -7.86
N LEU A 338 7.54 -4.65 -8.58
CA LEU A 338 7.68 -6.02 -9.06
C LEU A 338 7.42 -7.06 -7.95
N TYR A 339 8.03 -6.86 -6.78
CA TYR A 339 7.96 -7.77 -5.65
C TYR A 339 6.86 -7.45 -4.63
N ASP A 340 6.07 -6.38 -4.78
CA ASP A 340 4.99 -6.04 -3.84
C ASP A 340 3.66 -6.66 -4.32
N TYR A 341 3.26 -7.78 -3.71
CA TYR A 341 2.11 -8.57 -4.12
C TYR A 341 0.80 -8.13 -3.46
N SER A 342 0.76 -6.98 -2.78
CA SER A 342 -0.45 -6.47 -2.13
C SER A 342 -1.63 -6.25 -3.08
N ASP A 343 -1.39 -6.18 -4.40
CA ASP A 343 -2.42 -6.06 -5.43
C ASP A 343 -2.95 -7.40 -5.96
N ILE A 344 -2.33 -8.53 -5.61
CA ILE A 344 -2.68 -9.87 -6.10
C ILE A 344 -2.88 -10.90 -4.97
N VAL A 345 -2.38 -10.63 -3.77
CA VAL A 345 -2.68 -11.42 -2.57
C VAL A 345 -3.93 -10.82 -1.92
N GLY A 346 -5.09 -11.10 -2.50
CA GLY A 346 -6.40 -10.79 -1.92
C GLY A 346 -6.95 -11.96 -1.12
N ASN A 347 -7.15 -11.79 0.19
CA ASN A 347 -7.94 -12.68 1.07
C ASN A 347 -7.50 -14.16 1.15
N GLN A 348 -6.22 -14.46 1.35
CA GLN A 348 -5.89 -15.63 2.18
C GLN A 348 -5.99 -15.14 3.64
N SER A 349 -6.72 -15.88 4.48
CA SER A 349 -7.10 -15.46 5.83
C SER A 349 -5.89 -15.33 6.75
N GLU A 350 -5.22 -14.19 6.70
CA GLU A 350 -4.28 -13.79 7.74
C GLU A 350 -5.04 -13.45 9.02
N PRO A 351 -4.51 -13.77 10.20
CA PRO A 351 -4.92 -13.07 11.40
C PRO A 351 -4.60 -11.58 11.20
N GLY A 352 -5.61 -10.72 11.31
CA GLY A 352 -5.47 -9.31 10.94
C GLY A 352 -6.08 -8.96 9.58
N GLN A 353 -7.31 -8.44 9.55
CA GLN A 353 -7.97 -8.02 8.31
C GLN A 353 -7.90 -6.50 8.11
N ARG A 354 -7.36 -6.06 6.96
CA ARG A 354 -7.42 -4.64 6.56
C ARG A 354 -8.77 -4.30 5.95
N LEU A 355 -9.41 -3.26 6.47
CA LEU A 355 -10.67 -2.68 6.01
C LEU A 355 -10.38 -1.29 5.44
N ALA A 356 -10.18 -1.20 4.13
CA ALA A 356 -9.73 0.02 3.45
C ALA A 356 -10.29 0.12 2.03
N GLY A 357 -10.61 1.33 1.59
CA GLY A 357 -11.03 1.65 0.23
C GLY A 357 -10.17 2.76 -0.40
N ALA A 358 -10.53 3.18 -1.61
CA ALA A 358 -9.78 4.21 -2.34
C ALA A 358 -9.85 5.60 -1.68
N ASP A 359 -10.89 5.84 -0.89
CA ASP A 359 -11.10 7.06 -0.11
C ASP A 359 -11.81 6.76 1.21
N ARG A 360 -12.07 7.80 2.02
CA ARG A 360 -12.73 7.67 3.33
C ARG A 360 -14.15 7.08 3.29
N TYR A 361 -14.88 7.32 2.20
CA TYR A 361 -16.26 6.84 2.05
C TYR A 361 -16.24 5.37 1.69
N GLU A 362 -15.32 4.99 0.79
CA GLU A 362 -15.08 3.59 0.50
C GLU A 362 -14.54 2.84 1.71
N THR A 363 -13.55 3.37 2.45
CA THR A 363 -13.08 2.77 3.70
C THR A 363 -14.22 2.58 4.70
N ALA A 364 -15.10 3.57 4.88
CA ALA A 364 -16.28 3.42 5.74
C ALA A 364 -17.20 2.27 5.28
N TRP A 365 -17.42 2.14 3.96
CA TRP A 365 -18.17 1.01 3.42
C TRP A 365 -17.48 -0.34 3.66
N GLU A 366 -16.17 -0.40 3.48
CA GLU A 366 -15.35 -1.60 3.69
C GLU A 366 -15.39 -2.07 5.15
N ILE A 367 -15.35 -1.13 6.09
CA ILE A 367 -15.52 -1.39 7.52
C ILE A 367 -16.90 -1.99 7.82
N VAL A 368 -17.94 -1.39 7.23
CA VAL A 368 -19.33 -1.81 7.45
C VAL A 368 -19.62 -3.17 6.81
N ARG A 369 -19.19 -3.40 5.56
CA ARG A 369 -19.46 -4.67 4.86
C ARG A 369 -18.82 -5.86 5.58
N GLY A 370 -17.63 -5.68 6.15
CA GLY A 370 -16.94 -6.74 6.90
C GLY A 370 -17.60 -7.04 8.24
N SER A 371 -18.34 -6.09 8.81
CA SER A 371 -18.87 -6.16 10.18
C SER A 371 -20.38 -6.43 10.25
N PHE A 372 -21.10 -6.24 9.14
CA PHE A 372 -22.55 -6.46 9.04
C PHE A 372 -22.89 -7.42 7.88
N PRO A 373 -22.39 -8.68 7.90
CA PRO A 373 -22.59 -9.64 6.80
C PRO A 373 -24.07 -10.01 6.59
N ASP A 374 -24.88 -9.96 7.64
CA ASP A 374 -26.31 -10.27 7.59
C ASP A 374 -27.19 -9.06 7.23
N GLY A 375 -26.58 -7.87 7.11
CA GLY A 375 -27.25 -6.59 6.89
C GLY A 375 -27.66 -5.88 8.17
N ALA A 376 -28.32 -4.73 8.02
CA ALA A 376 -28.83 -3.90 9.11
C ALA A 376 -30.13 -3.20 8.69
N GLU A 377 -31.18 -3.28 9.51
CA GLU A 377 -32.48 -2.65 9.18
C GLU A 377 -32.43 -1.11 9.18
N THR A 378 -31.53 -0.55 9.99
CA THR A 378 -31.28 0.89 10.09
C THR A 378 -29.82 1.19 9.77
N VAL A 379 -29.58 2.30 9.09
CA VAL A 379 -28.24 2.87 8.83
C VAL A 379 -28.21 4.30 9.32
N LEU A 380 -27.14 4.71 10.00
CA LEU A 380 -26.87 6.11 10.27
C LEU A 380 -26.00 6.68 9.14
N LEU A 381 -26.35 7.86 8.64
CA LEU A 381 -25.63 8.54 7.57
C LEU A 381 -25.20 9.94 8.02
N THR A 382 -23.92 10.26 7.85
CA THR A 382 -23.37 11.58 8.20
C THR A 382 -22.29 12.02 7.22
N GLY A 383 -21.84 13.27 7.33
CA GLY A 383 -20.76 13.83 6.52
C GLY A 383 -19.41 13.21 6.86
N GLY A 384 -18.55 13.00 5.87
CA GLY A 384 -17.19 12.49 6.06
C GLY A 384 -16.14 13.59 6.31
N GLU A 385 -16.53 14.85 6.26
CA GLU A 385 -15.65 16.02 6.32
C GLU A 385 -15.37 16.49 7.75
N LEU A 386 -16.25 16.19 8.71
CA LEU A 386 -16.11 16.56 10.12
C LEU A 386 -16.48 15.39 11.03
N ALA A 387 -15.65 15.13 12.04
CA ALA A 387 -15.78 13.97 12.90
C ALA A 387 -16.92 14.05 13.93
N ALA A 388 -17.30 15.26 14.38
CA ALA A 388 -18.15 15.47 15.56
C ALA A 388 -19.47 14.68 15.52
N ASP A 389 -20.23 14.81 14.43
CA ASP A 389 -21.55 14.19 14.32
C ASP A 389 -21.44 12.66 14.27
N ALA A 390 -20.45 12.11 13.56
CA ALA A 390 -20.19 10.67 13.50
C ALA A 390 -19.83 10.09 14.87
N LEU A 391 -18.91 10.76 15.59
CA LEU A 391 -18.43 10.33 16.90
C LEU A 391 -19.55 10.36 17.94
N ALA A 392 -20.33 11.44 18.00
CA ALA A 392 -21.43 11.57 18.94
C ALA A 392 -22.56 10.56 18.65
N ALA A 393 -22.69 10.11 17.40
CA ALA A 393 -23.71 9.15 16.99
C ALA A 393 -23.40 7.69 17.34
N VAL A 394 -22.16 7.35 17.73
CA VAL A 394 -21.76 5.95 18.03
C VAL A 394 -22.69 5.25 19.04
N PRO A 395 -23.10 5.88 20.17
CA PRO A 395 -24.07 5.25 21.07
C PRO A 395 -25.47 5.04 20.50
N LEU A 396 -25.90 5.93 19.60
CA LEU A 396 -27.18 5.77 18.92
C LEU A 396 -27.11 4.67 17.85
N ALA A 397 -26.00 4.59 17.12
CA ALA A 397 -25.71 3.49 16.21
C ALA A 397 -25.74 2.14 16.94
N HIS A 398 -25.11 2.07 18.12
CA HIS A 398 -25.15 0.88 18.98
C HIS A 398 -26.58 0.49 19.37
N LYS A 399 -27.36 1.44 19.89
CA LYS A 399 -28.77 1.26 20.28
C LYS A 399 -29.63 0.69 19.13
N HIS A 400 -29.36 1.08 17.89
CA HIS A 400 -30.12 0.64 16.72
C HIS A 400 -29.55 -0.59 16.01
N GLN A 401 -28.46 -1.19 16.52
CA GLN A 401 -27.72 -2.26 15.82
C GLN A 401 -27.37 -1.84 14.38
N ALA A 402 -27.00 -0.57 14.21
CA ALA A 402 -26.85 0.07 12.92
C ALA A 402 -25.39 0.46 12.67
N PRO A 403 -24.90 0.34 11.42
CA PRO A 403 -23.63 0.94 11.03
C PRO A 403 -23.76 2.46 10.87
N ILE A 404 -22.61 3.14 10.90
CA ILE A 404 -22.47 4.53 10.45
C ILE A 404 -21.80 4.50 9.08
N LEU A 405 -22.46 5.08 8.07
CA LEU A 405 -21.89 5.35 6.75
C LEU A 405 -21.55 6.83 6.61
N LEU A 406 -20.56 7.11 5.77
CA LEU A 406 -20.12 8.46 5.45
C LEU A 406 -20.52 8.83 4.02
N THR A 407 -20.85 10.10 3.80
CA THR A 407 -21.09 10.67 2.47
C THR A 407 -20.41 12.03 2.35
N PRO A 408 -19.96 12.44 1.14
CA PRO A 408 -19.74 13.85 0.87
C PRO A 408 -21.01 14.66 1.14
N SER A 409 -20.83 15.89 1.62
CA SER A 409 -21.95 16.74 2.05
C SER A 409 -22.98 17.03 0.96
N GLN A 410 -22.57 17.10 -0.32
CA GLN A 410 -23.41 17.55 -1.43
C GLN A 410 -23.92 16.43 -2.33
N LYS A 411 -23.30 15.25 -2.32
CA LYS A 411 -23.66 14.15 -3.22
C LYS A 411 -23.45 12.80 -2.57
N LEU A 412 -24.47 11.95 -2.63
CA LEU A 412 -24.39 10.56 -2.24
C LEU A 412 -23.64 9.76 -3.33
N PRO A 413 -22.53 9.08 -3.02
CA PRO A 413 -21.85 8.24 -3.98
C PRO A 413 -22.68 6.97 -4.25
N ASP A 414 -22.74 6.52 -5.50
CA ASP A 414 -23.49 5.33 -5.90
C ASP A 414 -23.07 4.08 -5.10
N LYS A 415 -21.79 3.99 -4.73
CA LYS A 415 -21.25 2.90 -3.91
C LYS A 415 -21.84 2.88 -2.50
N ILE A 416 -22.05 4.05 -1.88
CA ILE A 416 -22.69 4.16 -0.56
C ILE A 416 -24.18 3.82 -0.66
N LEU A 417 -24.87 4.31 -1.70
CA LEU A 417 -26.27 3.95 -1.94
C LEU A 417 -26.43 2.43 -2.16
N THR A 418 -25.55 1.83 -2.95
CA THR A 418 -25.50 0.38 -3.15
C THR A 418 -25.20 -0.35 -1.84
N GLY A 419 -24.33 0.22 -1.00
CA GLY A 419 -24.05 -0.31 0.33
C GLY A 419 -25.28 -0.34 1.25
N ILE A 420 -26.06 0.74 1.28
CA ILE A 420 -27.34 0.80 2.01
C ILE A 420 -28.30 -0.31 1.54
N GLN A 421 -28.36 -0.55 0.23
CA GLN A 421 -29.19 -1.61 -0.35
C GLN A 421 -28.69 -3.01 -0.01
N ASN A 422 -27.37 -3.23 -0.06
CA ASN A 422 -26.74 -4.50 0.30
C ASN A 422 -26.96 -4.85 1.78
N LEU A 423 -26.98 -3.84 2.65
CA LEU A 423 -27.37 -3.98 4.06
C LEU A 423 -28.85 -4.30 4.23
N LYS A 424 -29.66 -4.24 3.16
CA LYS A 424 -31.12 -4.41 3.20
C LYS A 424 -31.80 -3.41 4.15
N ALA A 425 -31.20 -2.23 4.27
CA ALA A 425 -31.70 -1.19 5.15
C ALA A 425 -33.06 -0.68 4.69
N LYS A 426 -33.93 -0.39 5.66
CA LYS A 426 -35.24 0.24 5.44
C LYS A 426 -35.29 1.65 5.99
N ASN A 427 -34.50 1.90 7.04
CA ASN A 427 -34.45 3.19 7.72
C ASN A 427 -33.08 3.82 7.53
N VAL A 428 -33.05 5.11 7.22
CA VAL A 428 -31.82 5.92 7.26
C VAL A 428 -32.03 7.03 8.26
N LEU A 429 -31.14 7.11 9.25
CA LEU A 429 -31.08 8.21 10.19
C LEU A 429 -29.92 9.12 9.82
N ILE A 430 -30.23 10.27 9.24
CA ILE A 430 -29.24 11.29 8.91
C ILE A 430 -28.85 12.02 10.20
N ILE A 431 -27.56 12.07 10.51
CA ILE A 431 -27.01 12.83 11.63
C ILE A 431 -26.37 14.11 11.08
N GLY A 432 -26.75 15.25 11.63
CA GLY A 432 -26.24 16.55 11.23
C GLY A 432 -27.19 17.33 10.30
N GLY A 433 -26.99 18.65 10.28
CA GLY A 433 -27.81 19.59 9.52
C GLY A 433 -27.64 19.46 8.00
N GLU A 434 -28.37 20.28 7.25
CA GLU A 434 -28.31 20.29 5.78
C GLU A 434 -26.91 20.68 5.24
N GLY A 435 -26.09 21.39 6.02
CA GLY A 435 -24.70 21.68 5.67
C GLY A 435 -23.74 20.49 5.80
N VAL A 436 -24.13 19.44 6.56
CA VAL A 436 -23.35 18.21 6.77
C VAL A 436 -23.79 17.13 5.78
N VAL A 437 -25.11 16.97 5.61
CA VAL A 437 -25.71 16.11 4.59
C VAL A 437 -26.84 16.88 3.92
N ALA A 438 -26.64 17.25 2.66
CA ALA A 438 -27.56 18.08 1.90
C ALA A 438 -28.99 17.50 1.86
N LYS A 439 -29.96 18.39 1.73
CA LYS A 439 -31.38 18.02 1.65
C LYS A 439 -31.70 17.19 0.40
N GLU A 440 -30.93 17.40 -0.66
CA GLU A 440 -31.01 16.67 -1.91
C GLU A 440 -30.70 15.18 -1.71
N ILE A 441 -29.70 14.85 -0.87
CA ILE A 441 -29.37 13.46 -0.51
C ILE A 441 -30.54 12.81 0.25
N GLU A 442 -31.15 13.55 1.19
CA GLU A 442 -32.34 13.07 1.90
C GLU A 442 -33.51 12.80 0.94
N GLY A 443 -33.72 13.67 -0.04
CA GLY A 443 -34.71 13.49 -1.10
C GLY A 443 -34.42 12.27 -1.98
N GLU A 444 -33.17 12.06 -2.36
CA GLU A 444 -32.71 10.91 -3.12
C GLU A 444 -32.98 9.58 -2.38
N LEU A 445 -32.62 9.51 -1.10
CA LEU A 445 -32.86 8.32 -0.27
C LEU A 445 -34.36 8.00 -0.13
N LYS A 446 -35.21 9.03 0.09
CA LYS A 446 -36.67 8.86 0.13
C LYS A 446 -37.23 8.38 -1.21
N ALA A 447 -36.72 8.90 -2.33
CA ALA A 447 -37.13 8.48 -3.67
C ALA A 447 -36.77 7.00 -3.96
N LYS A 448 -35.76 6.45 -3.27
CA LYS A 448 -35.41 5.02 -3.29
C LYS A 448 -36.26 4.16 -2.34
N GLY A 449 -37.28 4.73 -1.70
CA GLY A 449 -38.23 4.02 -0.85
C GLY A 449 -37.77 3.81 0.60
N LEU A 450 -36.69 4.46 1.02
CA LEU A 450 -36.19 4.39 2.39
C LEU A 450 -36.99 5.33 3.30
N LYS A 451 -37.22 4.92 4.55
CA LYS A 451 -37.73 5.80 5.60
C LYS A 451 -36.58 6.63 6.14
N VAL A 452 -36.58 7.93 5.86
CA VAL A 452 -35.49 8.82 6.25
C VAL A 452 -35.93 9.77 7.36
N GLU A 453 -35.16 9.80 8.44
CA GLU A 453 -35.27 10.74 9.56
C GLU A 453 -33.96 11.52 9.68
N ARG A 454 -34.02 12.78 10.11
CA ARG A 454 -32.85 13.61 10.34
C ARG A 454 -32.82 14.08 11.78
N LEU A 455 -31.66 13.91 12.42
CA LEU A 455 -31.40 14.37 13.76
C LEU A 455 -30.25 15.38 13.75
N ALA A 456 -30.58 16.64 14.01
CA ALA A 456 -29.66 17.77 13.85
C ALA A 456 -30.05 18.94 14.77
N GLY A 457 -29.05 19.63 15.30
CA GLY A 457 -29.19 20.94 15.93
C GLY A 457 -28.59 22.06 15.08
N LYS A 458 -28.59 23.29 15.61
CA LYS A 458 -27.94 24.45 14.96
C LYS A 458 -26.42 24.33 14.88
N ASP A 459 -25.83 23.51 15.76
CA ASP A 459 -24.40 23.26 15.88
C ASP A 459 -24.17 21.85 16.46
N ARG A 460 -22.89 21.46 16.58
CA ARG A 460 -22.48 20.14 17.09
C ARG A 460 -22.94 19.88 18.53
N TYR A 461 -23.08 20.91 19.36
CA TYR A 461 -23.50 20.78 20.76
C TYR A 461 -24.98 20.43 20.82
N GLU A 462 -25.81 21.12 20.03
CA GLU A 462 -27.24 20.85 19.96
C GLU A 462 -27.54 19.52 19.24
N THR A 463 -26.80 19.16 18.19
CA THR A 463 -26.89 17.81 17.59
C THR A 463 -26.59 16.73 18.62
N ALA A 464 -25.50 16.86 19.40
CA ALA A 464 -25.16 15.92 20.47
C ALA A 464 -26.23 15.84 21.56
N TYR A 465 -26.85 16.96 21.93
CA TYR A 465 -28.02 16.96 22.84
C TYR A 465 -29.18 16.13 22.29
N TRP A 466 -29.55 16.30 21.02
CA TRP A 466 -30.63 15.52 20.41
C TRP A 466 -30.29 14.03 20.31
N ILE A 467 -29.02 13.69 20.03
CA ILE A 467 -28.56 12.30 20.06
C ILE A 467 -28.74 11.74 21.47
N ALA A 468 -28.25 12.46 22.49
CA ALA A 468 -28.32 12.04 23.88
C ALA A 468 -29.76 11.85 24.37
N LYS A 469 -30.70 12.72 23.97
CA LYS A 469 -32.14 12.57 24.27
C LYS A 469 -32.77 11.35 23.62
N SER A 470 -32.17 10.85 22.54
CA SER A 470 -32.62 9.65 21.83
C SER A 470 -32.07 8.36 22.45
N LEU A 471 -31.20 8.45 23.46
CA LEU A 471 -30.65 7.32 24.21
C LEU A 471 -31.46 7.03 25.48
N ASN A 472 -31.35 5.79 25.98
CA ASN A 472 -31.92 5.41 27.27
C ASN A 472 -30.87 5.66 28.36
N ASN A 473 -30.65 6.93 28.71
CA ASN A 473 -29.54 7.32 29.59
C ASN A 473 -29.62 6.68 30.98
N GLN A 474 -28.47 6.26 31.51
CA GLN A 474 -28.29 5.65 32.82
C GLN A 474 -27.63 6.60 33.83
N GLY A 475 -27.81 7.92 33.68
CA GLY A 475 -27.21 8.93 34.56
C GLY A 475 -25.72 9.17 34.29
N LYS A 476 -25.21 8.84 33.09
CA LYS A 476 -23.79 9.00 32.72
C LYS A 476 -23.64 9.87 31.48
N ALA A 477 -22.50 10.54 31.32
CA ALA A 477 -22.15 11.19 30.06
C ALA A 477 -20.63 11.23 29.83
N VAL A 478 -20.22 11.09 28.57
CA VAL A 478 -18.86 11.36 28.11
C VAL A 478 -18.77 12.81 27.66
N LEU A 479 -17.74 13.52 28.12
CA LEU A 479 -17.51 14.94 27.85
C LEU A 479 -16.15 15.08 27.15
N ILE A 480 -16.15 15.65 25.95
CA ILE A 480 -14.96 15.84 25.12
C ILE A 480 -14.90 17.24 24.53
N ASN A 481 -13.71 17.68 24.12
CA ASN A 481 -13.57 18.97 23.44
C ASN A 481 -14.31 18.93 22.09
N GLY A 482 -15.16 19.93 21.84
CA GLY A 482 -15.96 20.07 20.64
C GLY A 482 -15.18 20.46 19.40
N ASN A 483 -13.94 20.95 19.52
CA ASN A 483 -13.05 21.18 18.39
C ASN A 483 -12.43 19.86 17.87
N THR A 484 -13.27 19.02 17.29
CA THR A 484 -12.91 17.67 16.83
C THR A 484 -11.92 17.64 15.68
N GLU A 485 -11.57 18.77 15.07
CA GLU A 485 -10.45 18.81 14.11
C GLU A 485 -9.12 18.49 14.80
N VAL A 486 -9.03 18.80 16.10
CA VAL A 486 -7.87 18.51 16.95
C VAL A 486 -8.18 17.37 17.93
N SER A 487 -9.38 17.36 18.52
CA SER A 487 -9.75 16.42 19.61
C SER A 487 -10.44 15.13 19.16
N PHE A 488 -10.55 14.84 17.85
CA PHE A 488 -11.12 13.57 17.42
C PHE A 488 -10.45 12.33 18.03
N PRO A 489 -9.13 12.28 18.33
CA PRO A 489 -8.51 11.08 18.89
C PRO A 489 -9.08 10.74 20.27
N ASP A 490 -9.38 11.74 21.09
CA ASP A 490 -9.99 11.57 22.42
C ASP A 490 -11.40 10.98 22.27
N ALA A 491 -12.18 11.53 21.36
CA ALA A 491 -13.53 11.08 21.06
C ALA A 491 -13.55 9.65 20.49
N LEU A 492 -12.64 9.35 19.55
CA LEU A 492 -12.51 8.05 18.93
C LEU A 492 -12.10 6.99 19.96
N SER A 493 -11.23 7.34 20.91
CA SER A 493 -10.77 6.46 21.98
C SER A 493 -11.91 5.98 22.89
N ILE A 494 -12.84 6.86 23.23
CA ILE A 494 -13.94 6.57 24.17
C ILE A 494 -15.24 6.12 23.49
N SER A 495 -15.41 6.43 22.20
CA SER A 495 -16.67 6.19 21.50
C SER A 495 -17.13 4.72 21.48
N PRO A 496 -16.26 3.69 21.33
CA PRO A 496 -16.70 2.31 21.38
C PRO A 496 -17.29 1.93 22.75
N TRP A 497 -16.59 2.31 23.84
CA TRP A 497 -17.08 2.07 25.20
C TRP A 497 -18.39 2.80 25.45
N ALA A 498 -18.46 4.10 25.10
CA ALA A 498 -19.66 4.90 25.26
C ALA A 498 -20.84 4.26 24.51
N GLY A 499 -20.58 3.75 23.30
CA GLY A 499 -21.59 3.09 22.52
C GLY A 499 -22.08 1.79 23.14
N TYR A 500 -21.16 0.90 23.51
CA TYR A 500 -21.47 -0.38 24.14
C TYR A 500 -22.25 -0.20 25.45
N GLN A 501 -21.91 0.81 26.24
CA GLN A 501 -22.61 1.14 27.50
C GLN A 501 -23.90 1.97 27.31
N GLY A 502 -24.16 2.48 26.10
CA GLY A 502 -25.29 3.38 25.84
C GLY A 502 -25.15 4.76 26.51
N VAL A 503 -23.92 5.21 26.75
CA VAL A 503 -23.60 6.49 27.38
C VAL A 503 -23.51 7.59 26.31
N PRO A 504 -24.23 8.72 26.45
CA PRO A 504 -24.15 9.83 25.50
C PRO A 504 -22.76 10.47 25.48
N ILE A 505 -22.33 10.90 24.29
CA ILE A 505 -21.13 11.72 24.08
C ILE A 505 -21.59 13.16 23.84
N LEU A 506 -21.10 14.08 24.67
CA LEU A 506 -21.41 15.50 24.63
C LEU A 506 -20.14 16.33 24.47
N PHE A 507 -20.27 17.50 23.87
CA PHE A 507 -19.14 18.37 23.55
C PHE A 507 -19.03 19.57 24.50
N LEU A 508 -17.79 19.98 24.76
CA LEU A 508 -17.40 21.20 25.47
C LEU A 508 -16.79 22.21 24.48
N ASP A 509 -16.72 23.49 24.84
CA ASP A 509 -16.21 24.51 23.91
C ASP A 509 -14.67 24.56 23.80
N GLY A 510 -13.95 23.87 24.70
CA GLY A 510 -12.48 23.90 24.77
C GLY A 510 -11.91 25.21 25.33
N ALA A 511 -12.75 26.18 25.68
CA ALA A 511 -12.38 27.46 26.30
C ALA A 511 -12.68 27.50 27.80
N GLY A 512 -13.03 26.35 28.39
CA GLY A 512 -13.33 26.22 29.81
C GLY A 512 -14.78 26.54 30.17
N ASN A 513 -15.71 26.63 29.20
CA ASN A 513 -17.13 26.81 29.48
C ASN A 513 -17.95 25.57 29.13
N LEU A 514 -19.10 25.47 29.78
CA LEU A 514 -20.10 24.45 29.51
C LEU A 514 -21.13 25.00 28.52
N PRO A 515 -21.21 24.49 27.28
CA PRO A 515 -22.21 24.93 26.30
C PRO A 515 -23.64 24.72 26.83
N GLU A 516 -24.56 25.61 26.47
CA GLU A 516 -25.96 25.57 26.94
C GLU A 516 -26.63 24.21 26.64
N ALA A 517 -26.45 23.68 25.42
CA ALA A 517 -27.00 22.38 25.03
C ALA A 517 -26.44 21.22 25.89
N THR A 518 -25.16 21.29 26.23
CA THR A 518 -24.49 20.30 27.09
C THR A 518 -24.98 20.38 28.54
N ALA A 519 -25.10 21.59 29.09
CA ALA A 519 -25.68 21.81 30.42
C ALA A 519 -27.12 21.28 30.50
N LYS A 520 -27.92 21.57 29.47
CA LYS A 520 -29.30 21.09 29.34
C LYS A 520 -29.36 19.57 29.25
N ALA A 521 -28.46 18.93 28.49
CA ALA A 521 -28.35 17.47 28.42
C ALA A 521 -28.07 16.85 29.79
N ILE A 522 -27.07 17.38 30.51
CA ILE A 522 -26.68 16.92 31.86
C ILE A 522 -27.89 16.98 32.81
N GLN A 523 -28.62 18.09 32.80
CA GLN A 523 -29.78 18.28 33.67
C GLN A 523 -30.94 17.35 33.29
N GLU A 524 -31.38 17.36 32.03
CA GLU A 524 -32.57 16.61 31.60
C GLU A 524 -32.39 15.10 31.60
N LEU A 525 -31.14 14.63 31.46
CA LEU A 525 -30.79 13.22 31.50
C LEU A 525 -30.42 12.74 32.91
N ASN A 526 -30.51 13.61 33.93
CA ASN A 526 -30.12 13.34 35.31
C ASN A 526 -28.72 12.71 35.41
N VAL A 527 -27.73 13.33 34.76
CA VAL A 527 -26.36 12.83 34.78
C VAL A 527 -25.76 13.02 36.19
N GLU A 528 -25.26 11.93 36.77
CA GLU A 528 -24.61 11.88 38.09
C GLU A 528 -23.11 11.60 37.99
N GLU A 529 -22.66 10.98 36.90
CA GLU A 529 -21.26 10.63 36.64
C GLU A 529 -20.84 11.11 35.24
N THR A 530 -19.66 11.73 35.15
CA THR A 530 -19.11 12.22 33.87
C THR A 530 -17.72 11.69 33.60
N PHE A 531 -17.47 11.33 32.35
CA PHE A 531 -16.19 10.83 31.85
C PHE A 531 -15.58 11.92 30.98
N LEU A 532 -14.66 12.69 31.56
CA LEU A 532 -14.00 13.81 30.89
C LEU A 532 -12.75 13.29 30.17
N VAL A 533 -12.73 13.33 28.83
CA VAL A 533 -11.61 12.77 28.04
C VAL A 533 -10.85 13.90 27.35
N GLY A 534 -9.56 14.01 27.66
CA GLY A 534 -8.66 15.03 27.14
C GLY A 534 -7.83 15.73 28.23
N GLU A 535 -6.67 16.24 27.83
CA GLU A 535 -5.71 16.90 28.72
C GLU A 535 -6.20 18.27 29.24
N GLU A 536 -5.59 18.76 30.32
CA GLU A 536 -5.96 20.06 30.93
C GLU A 536 -5.73 21.26 30.01
N GLY A 537 -4.77 21.16 29.07
CA GLY A 537 -4.52 22.20 28.08
C GLY A 537 -5.71 22.43 27.13
N ALA A 538 -6.44 21.37 26.80
CA ALA A 538 -7.64 21.41 25.95
C ALA A 538 -8.95 21.49 26.75
N LEU A 539 -8.96 20.95 27.97
CA LEU A 539 -10.12 20.89 28.87
C LEU A 539 -9.67 21.27 30.30
N PRO A 540 -9.67 22.57 30.66
CA PRO A 540 -9.13 23.05 31.93
C PRO A 540 -9.76 22.38 33.17
N ALA A 541 -8.97 22.17 34.23
CA ALA A 541 -9.44 21.57 35.48
C ALA A 541 -10.63 22.32 36.13
N SER A 542 -10.81 23.61 35.82
CA SER A 542 -11.98 24.38 36.28
C SER A 542 -13.32 23.80 35.83
N LEU A 543 -13.36 23.09 34.69
CA LEU A 543 -14.56 22.42 34.19
C LEU A 543 -15.05 21.33 35.16
N GLU A 544 -14.16 20.71 35.93
CA GLU A 544 -14.52 19.60 36.82
C GLU A 544 -15.47 20.05 37.93
N SER A 545 -15.38 21.32 38.35
CA SER A 545 -16.30 21.91 39.32
C SER A 545 -17.71 22.15 38.77
N LEU A 546 -17.89 22.09 37.45
CA LEU A 546 -19.17 22.31 36.76
C LEU A 546 -19.87 21.00 36.39
N LEU A 547 -19.18 19.86 36.54
CA LEU A 547 -19.62 18.56 36.05
C LEU A 547 -19.89 17.61 37.23
N PRO A 548 -20.93 16.77 37.17
CA PRO A 548 -21.24 15.82 38.23
C PRO A 548 -20.33 14.59 38.16
N GLY A 549 -19.81 14.14 39.31
CA GLY A 549 -19.11 12.86 39.46
C GLY A 549 -17.96 12.62 38.48
N VAL A 550 -17.08 13.61 38.31
CA VAL A 550 -16.08 13.62 37.23
C VAL A 550 -14.99 12.56 37.41
N GLN A 551 -14.73 11.83 36.33
CA GLN A 551 -13.55 11.00 36.14
C GLN A 551 -12.83 11.45 34.86
N ARG A 552 -11.60 11.95 35.00
CA ARG A 552 -10.79 12.38 33.86
C ARG A 552 -9.93 11.23 33.31
N TYR A 553 -9.91 11.10 31.99
CA TYR A 553 -9.03 10.23 31.23
C TYR A 553 -8.17 11.09 30.30
N SER A 554 -6.88 11.15 30.58
CA SER A 554 -5.92 11.96 29.82
C SER A 554 -4.52 11.39 29.95
N GLY A 555 -3.68 11.70 28.97
CA GLY A 555 -2.29 11.31 28.90
C GLY A 555 -1.37 12.45 28.52
N LYS A 556 -0.07 12.15 28.41
CA LYS A 556 0.95 13.07 27.87
C LYS A 556 0.76 13.37 26.38
N ASP A 557 -0.02 12.55 25.70
CA ASP A 557 -0.38 12.65 24.29
C ASP A 557 -1.70 11.87 24.03
N ILE A 558 -2.16 11.86 22.78
CA ILE A 558 -3.38 11.18 22.34
C ILE A 558 -3.30 9.65 22.49
N TYR A 559 -2.12 9.06 22.40
CA TYR A 559 -1.91 7.61 22.48
C TYR A 559 -1.96 7.14 23.93
N GLU A 560 -1.38 7.92 24.85
CA GLU A 560 -1.51 7.69 26.28
C GLU A 560 -2.95 7.93 26.76
N THR A 561 -3.65 8.93 26.22
CA THR A 561 -5.09 9.11 26.50
C THR A 561 -5.90 7.90 26.03
N ASN A 562 -5.66 7.41 24.81
CA ASN A 562 -6.26 6.17 24.28
C ASN A 562 -5.99 4.98 25.21
N ARG A 563 -4.75 4.79 25.64
CA ARG A 563 -4.37 3.74 26.60
C ARG A 563 -5.13 3.82 27.92
N GLN A 564 -5.23 5.02 28.51
CA GLN A 564 -5.93 5.20 29.78
C GLN A 564 -7.41 4.86 29.67
N VAL A 565 -8.05 5.21 28.54
CA VAL A 565 -9.43 4.82 28.25
C VAL A 565 -9.55 3.31 28.12
N LEU A 566 -8.78 2.68 27.22
CA LEU A 566 -8.89 1.25 26.92
C LEU A 566 -8.63 0.37 28.16
N ASN A 567 -7.56 0.63 28.90
CA ASN A 567 -7.18 -0.19 30.06
C ASN A 567 -8.16 -0.07 31.24
N ARG A 568 -8.76 1.10 31.45
CA ARG A 568 -9.62 1.34 32.62
C ARG A 568 -11.09 1.04 32.34
N LEU A 569 -11.54 1.25 31.11
CA LEU A 569 -12.95 1.15 30.75
C LEU A 569 -13.29 -0.09 29.92
N GLN A 570 -12.33 -0.67 29.21
CA GLN A 570 -12.53 -1.86 28.37
C GLN A 570 -11.41 -2.92 28.57
N PRO A 571 -11.09 -3.38 29.80
CA PRO A 571 -9.88 -4.18 30.06
C PRO A 571 -9.82 -5.59 29.42
N GLN A 572 -10.86 -6.05 28.73
CA GLN A 572 -10.98 -7.42 28.22
C GLN A 572 -11.62 -7.43 26.82
N PRO A 573 -10.97 -6.84 25.80
CA PRO A 573 -11.48 -6.84 24.44
C PRO A 573 -11.36 -8.24 23.80
N THR A 574 -12.33 -8.60 22.97
CA THR A 574 -12.19 -9.76 22.06
C THR A 574 -11.74 -9.34 20.66
N LYS A 575 -12.00 -8.09 20.27
CA LYS A 575 -11.61 -7.52 18.98
C LYS A 575 -10.81 -6.23 19.16
N ILE A 576 -9.77 -6.07 18.37
CA ILE A 576 -8.99 -4.82 18.29
C ILE A 576 -9.07 -4.26 16.87
N TYR A 577 -9.32 -2.96 16.77
CA TYR A 577 -9.29 -2.20 15.54
C TYR A 577 -8.14 -1.19 15.61
N LEU A 578 -7.12 -1.37 14.78
CA LEU A 578 -5.99 -0.46 14.66
C LEU A 578 -6.40 0.72 13.79
N ALA A 579 -6.22 1.95 14.29
CA ALA A 579 -6.52 3.18 13.57
C ALA A 579 -5.39 4.19 13.73
N THR A 580 -5.20 5.08 12.76
CA THR A 580 -4.22 6.16 12.90
C THR A 580 -4.68 7.20 13.91
N GLY A 581 -3.77 7.70 14.75
CA GLY A 581 -4.02 8.86 15.62
C GLY A 581 -3.94 10.21 14.88
N SER A 582 -3.42 10.24 13.65
CA SER A 582 -3.07 11.48 12.95
C SER A 582 -4.17 12.03 12.06
N ASN A 583 -5.20 11.24 11.73
CA ASN A 583 -6.37 11.66 10.96
C ASN A 583 -7.59 10.78 11.35
N PHE A 584 -8.81 11.27 11.13
CA PHE A 584 -10.03 10.60 11.60
C PHE A 584 -10.77 9.78 10.55
N ALA A 585 -10.61 10.14 9.27
CA ALA A 585 -11.57 9.79 8.23
C ALA A 585 -11.79 8.28 8.08
N ASP A 586 -10.71 7.50 8.17
CA ASP A 586 -10.74 6.04 8.01
C ASP A 586 -11.29 5.31 9.24
N ALA A 587 -11.36 5.95 10.40
CA ALA A 587 -11.74 5.31 11.66
C ALA A 587 -13.15 5.69 12.16
N LEU A 588 -13.78 6.73 11.60
CA LEU A 588 -15.09 7.21 12.04
C LEU A 588 -16.18 6.13 12.02
N ALA A 589 -16.26 5.36 10.93
CA ALA A 589 -17.20 4.24 10.82
C ALA A 589 -16.85 3.10 11.78
N GLY A 590 -15.56 2.97 12.12
CA GLY A 590 -15.05 1.97 13.06
C GLY A 590 -15.58 2.13 14.47
N GLY A 591 -15.92 3.35 14.91
CA GLY A 591 -16.48 3.61 16.24
C GLY A 591 -17.75 2.78 16.52
N ALA A 592 -18.70 2.80 15.59
CA ALA A 592 -19.94 2.03 15.69
C ALA A 592 -19.69 0.52 15.64
N VAL A 593 -18.82 0.05 14.75
CA VAL A 593 -18.44 -1.36 14.64
C VAL A 593 -17.78 -1.86 15.92
N ALA A 594 -16.81 -1.12 16.46
CA ALA A 594 -16.12 -1.47 17.69
C ALA A 594 -17.09 -1.46 18.88
N ALA A 595 -18.05 -0.53 18.93
CA ALA A 595 -19.09 -0.51 19.96
C ALA A 595 -19.93 -1.80 19.95
N GLN A 596 -20.36 -2.30 18.77
CA GLN A 596 -21.14 -3.55 18.67
C GLN A 596 -20.36 -4.77 19.17
N ALA A 597 -19.03 -4.75 19.02
CA ALA A 597 -18.17 -5.85 19.41
C ALA A 597 -17.62 -5.73 20.85
N ASN A 598 -17.93 -4.65 21.58
CA ASN A 598 -17.17 -4.24 22.77
C ASN A 598 -15.64 -4.25 22.53
N GLY A 599 -15.24 -3.87 21.31
CA GLY A 599 -13.88 -3.90 20.84
C GLY A 599 -13.10 -2.64 21.19
N TRP A 600 -11.78 -2.72 21.06
CA TRP A 600 -10.88 -1.58 21.16
C TRP A 600 -10.74 -0.88 19.83
N ILE A 601 -10.67 0.46 19.87
CA ILE A 601 -9.95 1.21 18.83
C ILE A 601 -8.61 1.62 19.43
N LEU A 602 -7.54 0.92 19.02
CA LEU A 602 -6.18 1.22 19.42
C LEU A 602 -5.59 2.22 18.42
N LEU A 603 -5.28 3.43 18.89
CA LEU A 603 -4.68 4.46 18.05
C LEU A 603 -3.18 4.23 17.90
N THR A 604 -2.68 4.28 16.67
CA THR A 604 -1.28 3.99 16.36
C THR A 604 -0.61 5.19 15.69
N HIS A 605 0.70 5.33 15.95
CA HIS A 605 1.55 6.32 15.32
C HIS A 605 2.20 5.72 14.07
N GLN A 606 2.49 6.55 13.06
CA GLN A 606 3.13 6.12 11.80
C GLN A 606 4.48 5.40 12.00
N GLY A 607 5.21 5.77 13.06
CA GLY A 607 6.50 5.18 13.42
C GLY A 607 6.43 3.76 14.04
N GLY A 608 5.25 3.21 14.28
CA GLY A 608 5.07 1.91 14.92
C GLY A 608 4.37 1.97 16.28
N LEU A 609 4.20 0.80 16.91
CA LEU A 609 3.69 0.68 18.27
C LEU A 609 4.75 1.09 19.29
N SER A 610 4.38 1.92 20.27
CA SER A 610 5.25 2.23 21.41
C SER A 610 5.42 1.02 22.33
N ALA A 611 6.44 1.03 23.20
CA ALA A 611 6.64 -0.02 24.20
C ALA A 611 5.40 -0.19 25.08
N GLU A 612 4.79 0.92 25.52
CA GLU A 612 3.58 0.90 26.33
C GLU A 612 2.37 0.31 25.59
N GLN A 613 2.27 0.50 24.27
CA GLN A 613 1.21 -0.11 23.45
C GLN A 613 1.44 -1.60 23.25
N LYS A 614 2.70 -2.04 23.12
CA LYS A 614 3.04 -3.46 23.10
C LYS A 614 2.69 -4.11 24.44
N ASP A 615 3.02 -3.49 25.57
CA ASP A 615 2.63 -3.98 26.90
C ASP A 615 1.11 -4.12 27.07
N MET A 616 0.32 -3.19 26.51
CA MET A 616 -1.15 -3.30 26.50
C MET A 616 -1.63 -4.52 25.73
N LEU A 617 -1.11 -4.71 24.52
CA LEU A 617 -1.49 -5.83 23.65
C LEU A 617 -1.13 -7.17 24.31
N GLU A 618 0.06 -7.26 24.90
CA GLU A 618 0.50 -8.44 25.65
C GLU A 618 -0.46 -8.76 26.80
N GLY A 619 -0.96 -7.73 27.51
CA GLY A 619 -1.91 -7.88 28.61
C GLY A 619 -3.30 -8.40 28.20
N VAL A 620 -3.66 -8.35 26.91
CA VAL A 620 -4.96 -8.80 26.38
C VAL A 620 -4.86 -9.93 25.35
N LYS A 621 -3.66 -10.48 25.13
CA LYS A 621 -3.41 -11.51 24.10
C LYS A 621 -4.30 -12.74 24.22
N ASP A 622 -4.65 -13.12 25.46
CA ASP A 622 -5.46 -14.30 25.74
C ASP A 622 -6.96 -14.05 25.47
N THR A 623 -7.41 -12.79 25.49
CA THR A 623 -8.81 -12.43 25.20
C THR A 623 -9.06 -12.07 23.75
N VAL A 624 -8.06 -11.53 23.06
CA VAL A 624 -8.22 -11.05 21.68
C VAL A 624 -8.20 -12.23 20.72
N THR A 625 -9.27 -12.32 19.92
CA THR A 625 -9.43 -13.35 18.89
C THR A 625 -9.34 -12.77 17.48
N GLU A 626 -9.63 -11.49 17.31
CA GLU A 626 -9.66 -10.83 16.01
C GLU A 626 -8.98 -9.46 16.06
N LEU A 627 -8.22 -9.16 15.01
CA LEU A 627 -7.54 -7.89 14.81
C LEU A 627 -7.91 -7.34 13.44
N TYR A 628 -8.16 -6.04 13.37
CA TYR A 628 -8.55 -5.34 12.15
C TYR A 628 -7.73 -4.07 11.99
N VAL A 629 -7.53 -3.64 10.74
CA VAL A 629 -6.96 -2.33 10.43
C VAL A 629 -8.01 -1.46 9.76
N LEU A 630 -8.20 -0.25 10.28
CA LEU A 630 -9.09 0.76 9.71
C LEU A 630 -8.26 1.73 8.86
N GLY A 631 -8.40 1.64 7.54
CA GLY A 631 -7.69 2.49 6.59
C GLY A 631 -6.54 1.81 5.84
N GLY A 632 -6.03 2.51 4.84
CA GLY A 632 -4.98 2.02 3.94
C GLY A 632 -3.59 1.96 4.60
N GLU A 633 -2.59 1.50 3.84
CA GLU A 633 -1.18 1.40 4.28
C GLU A 633 -0.62 2.74 4.78
N GLY A 634 -1.00 3.85 4.16
CA GLY A 634 -0.59 5.19 4.59
C GLY A 634 -1.23 5.66 5.90
N ALA A 635 -2.31 5.03 6.37
CA ALA A 635 -2.93 5.35 7.66
C ALA A 635 -2.35 4.47 8.77
N VAL A 636 -2.36 3.16 8.55
CA VAL A 636 -1.77 2.17 9.46
C VAL A 636 -0.99 1.19 8.59
N SER A 637 0.33 1.21 8.72
CA SER A 637 1.19 0.36 7.91
C SER A 637 1.00 -1.12 8.25
N GLY A 638 1.26 -2.00 7.29
CA GLY A 638 1.29 -3.44 7.49
C GLY A 638 2.25 -3.84 8.61
N ARG A 639 3.30 -3.05 8.86
CA ARG A 639 4.20 -3.25 10.01
C ARG A 639 3.47 -3.12 11.34
N ILE A 640 2.67 -2.08 11.54
CA ILE A 640 1.93 -1.88 12.79
C ILE A 640 0.97 -3.05 13.02
N LEU A 641 0.31 -3.52 11.96
CA LEU A 641 -0.52 -4.73 12.01
C LEU A 641 0.30 -5.95 12.45
N ARG A 642 1.46 -6.18 11.83
CA ARG A 642 2.36 -7.29 12.18
C ARG A 642 2.88 -7.21 13.61
N ASP A 643 3.41 -6.05 14.03
CA ASP A 643 3.87 -5.83 15.40
C ASP A 643 2.76 -6.12 16.42
N ALA A 644 1.50 -5.77 16.09
CA ALA A 644 0.36 -6.08 16.95
C ALA A 644 0.06 -7.59 16.98
N LEU A 645 0.07 -8.27 15.84
CA LEU A 645 -0.14 -9.72 15.74
C LEU A 645 0.93 -10.51 16.48
N GLU A 646 2.19 -10.12 16.33
CA GLU A 646 3.34 -10.75 16.99
C GLU A 646 3.18 -10.68 18.51
N VAL A 647 2.84 -9.51 19.05
CA VAL A 647 2.61 -9.34 20.49
C VAL A 647 1.38 -10.13 20.96
N LEU A 648 0.35 -10.24 20.13
CA LEU A 648 -0.84 -11.04 20.44
C LEU A 648 -0.62 -12.56 20.26
N GLY A 649 0.53 -12.98 19.72
CA GLY A 649 0.82 -14.38 19.39
C GLY A 649 -0.14 -14.96 18.35
N LYS A 650 -0.51 -14.16 17.33
CA LYS A 650 -1.49 -14.52 16.29
C LYS A 650 -0.87 -14.72 14.93
#